data_AF-A6BIJ6-F1
#
_entry.id   AF-A6BIJ6-F1
#
_cell.length_a   1.000
_cell.length_b   1.000
_cell.length_c   1.000
_cell.angle_alpha   90.00
_cell.angle_beta   90.00
_cell.angle_gamma   90.00
#
_symmetry.space_group_name_H-M   'P 1'
#
loop_
_entity.id
_entity.type
_entity.pdbx_description
1 polymer ?
#
loop_
_entity_poly.entity_id
_entity_poly.type
_entity_poly.pdbx_seq_one_letter_code
_entity_poly.pdbx_strand_id
1 'polypeptide(L)'
;MKNYQKYEKSYFMPPEVTYDWAKKDAVEQPPKWCSVDLRDGNQALIEPMSLDEKLEFFQMLVDIGFKEIEVGFPAASETEYQFMRTLIEKDMIPDDVTVQVLTQAREHIIKRTFEAVKGAPHAVIHLYNSTSVAQREQVFRKDKEQVKQLAIDGAKLLLKLANETDGNFTFEYSPESFHGTEVDYAVEVCNAVLDVWQPTADNKAIINIPTTVENAMPHTFACQLEYVHKHLKHRENVVLSLHPHNDRGCGVATAELGILAGADRIEGTLFGNGERTGNVDIITLGMNMYSQGVDPGLDFSNMRKIRATYERLTRMQVYDRQPYSGDLVFTAFSGSHQDAIAKGMAWRDEKKCDKWTVPYLPIDPKDVGREYDSDVIRINSQSGKGGVNYILMHSHGINLPKAMREEVGYMVKDVSDKAHKELTPDWVYQIFSDHYINTKSIFHIDECHFKQVDGITAEVTINHAGESKVITSNGNGRLDAVSNAIKQYFNISYELSFYEEHSLTKGSSSKAVAYVGIICNGKTFWGVGIDPDIIRASIEALIVAVNKIEELGSADACTDARMIEIMNYVQANYIDITLDDLAEKFFLSKPYLSKYIKEKSGMTFGDLVKKIRMKKAKALLKSSNMTVENIAMSVGYQNVEHFNRLFKKAYDMTPMQFRNQK
;
A
#
# COMPACT_ATOMS: atom_id res chain seq x y z
N MET A 1 3.15 -24.40 32.57
CA MET A 1 4.55 -24.21 33.02
C MET A 1 4.58 -24.23 34.55
N LYS A 2 5.54 -24.92 35.20
CA LYS A 2 5.67 -24.98 36.68
C LYS A 2 6.71 -24.01 37.26
N ASN A 3 7.49 -23.32 36.42
CA ASN A 3 8.58 -22.45 36.88
C ASN A 3 8.12 -21.04 37.33
N TYR A 4 6.85 -20.68 37.21
CA TYR A 4 6.35 -19.34 37.55
C TYR A 4 6.57 -18.99 39.04
N GLN A 5 6.66 -19.99 39.92
CA GLN A 5 6.90 -19.84 41.35
C GLN A 5 8.31 -19.30 41.69
N LYS A 6 9.22 -19.23 40.70
CA LYS A 6 10.56 -18.65 40.86
C LYS A 6 10.57 -17.12 40.79
N TYR A 7 9.45 -16.51 40.40
CA TYR A 7 9.36 -15.08 40.12
C TYR A 7 8.38 -14.41 41.08
N GLU A 8 8.76 -13.23 41.54
CA GLU A 8 7.95 -12.34 42.36
C GLU A 8 8.08 -10.90 41.87
N LYS A 9 7.29 -9.98 42.43
CA LYS A 9 7.40 -8.56 42.10
C LYS A 9 8.75 -8.05 42.59
N SER A 10 9.57 -7.55 41.66
CA SER A 10 10.91 -7.02 41.94
C SER A 10 10.98 -5.48 41.84
N TYR A 11 9.85 -4.82 42.09
CA TYR A 11 9.73 -3.36 42.11
C TYR A 11 9.12 -2.86 43.42
N PHE A 12 9.36 -1.58 43.74
CA PHE A 12 8.93 -0.96 45.00
C PHE A 12 7.91 0.15 44.74
N MET A 13 6.78 0.14 45.44
CA MET A 13 5.87 1.28 45.43
C MET A 13 6.44 2.41 46.30
N PRO A 14 6.19 3.69 45.97
CA PRO A 14 6.57 4.79 46.84
C PRO A 14 5.80 4.76 48.18
N PRO A 15 6.34 5.36 49.25
CA PRO A 15 5.66 5.44 50.55
C PRO A 15 4.31 6.15 50.48
N GLU A 16 4.21 7.16 49.60
CA GLU A 16 2.98 7.87 49.30
C GLU A 16 2.70 7.77 47.79
N VAL A 17 1.47 7.39 47.43
CA VAL A 17 1.06 7.29 46.03
C VAL A 17 0.03 8.37 45.75
N THR A 18 0.32 9.21 44.76
CA THR A 18 -0.63 10.17 44.18
C THR A 18 -1.00 9.75 42.75
N TYR A 19 -2.00 10.43 42.18
CA TYR A 19 -2.56 10.08 40.87
C TYR A 19 -2.89 11.34 40.04
N ASP A 20 -2.16 12.45 40.18
CA ASP A 20 -2.50 13.66 39.42
C ASP A 20 -2.22 13.48 37.92
N TRP A 21 -1.27 12.62 37.57
CA TRP A 21 -1.01 12.20 36.20
C TRP A 21 -2.24 11.58 35.52
N ALA A 22 -3.06 10.83 36.28
CA ALA A 22 -4.24 10.15 35.74
C ALA A 22 -5.42 11.11 35.45
N LYS A 23 -5.31 12.37 35.88
CA LYS A 23 -6.29 13.42 35.57
C LYS A 23 -6.02 14.11 34.23
N LYS A 24 -4.87 13.83 33.61
CA LYS A 24 -4.47 14.32 32.29
C LYS A 24 -4.80 13.25 31.25
N ASP A 25 -5.29 13.65 30.09
CA ASP A 25 -5.71 12.75 29.01
C ASP A 25 -4.75 12.73 27.81
N ALA A 26 -3.86 13.73 27.67
CA ALA A 26 -2.88 13.82 26.60
C ALA A 26 -1.60 14.56 27.00
N VAL A 27 -0.52 14.33 26.24
CA VAL A 27 0.69 15.16 26.25
C VAL A 27 0.44 16.38 25.37
N GLU A 28 0.57 17.59 25.93
CA GLU A 28 0.23 18.84 25.23
C GLU A 28 1.45 19.57 24.64
N GLN A 29 2.66 19.22 25.09
CA GLN A 29 3.92 19.84 24.68
C GLN A 29 5.00 18.76 24.56
N PRO A 30 5.94 18.87 23.60
CA PRO A 30 7.02 17.91 23.49
C PRO A 30 7.97 18.01 24.71
N PRO A 31 8.48 16.87 25.21
CA PRO A 31 9.59 16.88 26.16
C PRO A 31 10.87 17.34 25.45
N LYS A 32 11.90 17.63 26.24
CA LYS A 32 13.26 17.68 25.67
C LYS A 32 13.67 16.27 25.23
N TRP A 33 14.18 16.15 24.01
CA TRP A 33 14.65 14.88 23.46
C TRP A 33 16.16 14.76 23.61
N CYS A 34 16.61 13.64 24.18
CA CYS A 34 17.99 13.22 24.13
C CYS A 34 18.09 11.90 23.37
N SER A 35 18.80 11.91 22.24
CA SER A 35 19.13 10.68 21.53
C SER A 35 20.32 10.01 22.21
N VAL A 36 20.15 8.75 22.59
CA VAL A 36 21.23 7.90 23.13
C VAL A 36 21.68 6.84 22.13
N ASP A 37 21.36 7.00 20.84
CA ASP A 37 21.69 6.05 19.76
C ASP A 37 23.21 5.78 19.67
N LEU A 38 24.03 6.82 19.82
CA LEU A 38 25.48 6.76 19.67
C LEU A 38 26.21 6.13 20.87
N ARG A 39 25.54 5.99 22.02
CA ARG A 39 26.06 5.31 23.22
C ARG A 39 25.30 4.02 23.48
N ASP A 40 24.04 4.11 23.94
CA ASP A 40 23.27 2.94 24.37
C ASP A 40 22.80 2.08 23.19
N GLY A 41 22.42 2.72 22.09
CA GLY A 41 22.13 2.02 20.84
C GLY A 41 23.37 1.30 20.29
N ASN A 42 24.49 2.03 20.19
CA ASN A 42 25.74 1.52 19.62
C ASN A 42 26.35 0.35 20.40
N GLN A 43 26.35 0.40 21.74
CA GLN A 43 26.92 -0.68 22.55
C GLN A 43 26.13 -2.00 22.45
N ALA A 44 24.84 -1.91 22.10
CA ALA A 44 23.97 -3.06 21.95
C ALA A 44 24.08 -3.73 20.56
N LEU A 45 24.84 -3.14 19.63
CA LEU A 45 25.08 -3.72 18.31
C LEU A 45 26.05 -4.89 18.38
N ILE A 46 25.79 -5.92 17.57
CA ILE A 46 26.73 -7.04 17.38
C ILE A 46 28.05 -6.53 16.80
N GLU A 47 27.94 -5.63 15.82
CA GLU A 47 29.05 -4.93 15.19
C GLU A 47 28.90 -3.42 15.44
N PRO A 48 29.61 -2.85 16.43
CA PRO A 48 29.54 -1.42 16.73
C PRO A 48 29.97 -0.55 15.54
N MET A 49 29.43 0.67 15.47
CA MET A 49 29.77 1.64 14.43
C MET A 49 31.25 2.04 14.49
N SER A 50 31.84 2.17 13.31
CA SER A 50 33.13 2.84 13.11
C SER A 50 33.03 4.36 13.36
N LEU A 51 34.18 5.04 13.44
CA LEU A 51 34.21 6.50 13.64
C LEU A 51 33.44 7.26 12.56
N ASP A 52 33.63 6.92 11.28
CA ASP A 52 32.95 7.59 10.16
C ASP A 52 31.43 7.33 10.18
N GLU A 53 31.01 6.12 10.53
CA GLU A 53 29.60 5.77 10.70
C GLU A 53 28.96 6.54 11.86
N LYS A 54 29.67 6.72 12.97
CA LYS A 54 29.20 7.55 14.10
C LYS A 54 29.07 9.02 13.72
N LEU A 55 30.01 9.57 12.97
CA LEU A 55 29.95 10.95 12.49
C LEU A 55 28.75 11.14 11.55
N GLU A 56 28.50 10.18 10.66
CA GLU A 56 27.33 10.20 9.79
C GLU A 56 26.02 10.08 10.58
N PHE A 57 25.96 9.19 11.57
CA PHE A 57 24.78 9.04 12.43
C PHE A 57 24.52 10.31 13.27
N PHE A 58 25.57 10.93 13.81
CA PHE A 58 25.48 12.20 14.53
C PHE A 58 24.86 13.30 13.65
N GLN A 59 25.33 13.44 12.41
CA GLN A 59 24.76 14.40 11.48
C GLN A 59 23.29 14.11 11.19
N MET A 60 22.91 12.84 11.03
CA MET A 60 21.50 12.46 10.85
C MET A 60 20.64 12.88 12.05
N LEU A 61 21.12 12.72 13.29
CA LEU A 61 20.39 13.14 14.48
C LEU A 61 20.25 14.68 14.56
N VAL A 62 21.30 15.42 14.21
CA VAL A 62 21.25 16.88 14.09
C VAL A 62 20.23 17.31 13.03
N ASP A 63 20.25 16.67 11.86
CA ASP A 63 19.33 16.96 10.74
C ASP A 63 17.85 16.67 11.11
N ILE A 64 17.61 15.61 11.90
CA ILE A 64 16.27 15.31 12.45
C ILE A 64 15.82 16.39 13.45
N GLY A 65 16.76 17.09 14.10
CA GLY A 65 16.47 18.21 15.00
C GLY A 65 16.77 17.95 16.47
N PHE A 66 17.45 16.85 16.82
CA PHE A 66 17.87 16.62 18.21
C PHE A 66 18.79 17.73 18.72
N LYS A 67 18.52 18.22 19.94
CA LYS A 67 19.31 19.26 20.61
C LYS A 67 20.18 18.72 21.74
N GLU A 68 19.91 17.50 22.19
CA GLU A 68 20.75 16.77 23.13
C GLU A 68 21.07 15.39 22.55
N ILE A 69 22.36 15.03 22.49
CA ILE A 69 22.81 13.78 21.87
C ILE A 69 23.89 13.15 22.76
N GLU A 70 23.66 11.95 23.28
CA GLU A 70 24.65 11.19 24.03
C GLU A 70 25.62 10.48 23.07
N VAL A 71 26.82 11.04 22.94
CA VAL A 71 27.80 10.68 21.91
C VAL A 71 28.71 9.52 22.31
N GLY A 72 28.68 9.07 23.56
CA GLY A 72 29.42 7.86 23.95
C GLY A 72 29.79 7.75 25.42
N PHE A 73 30.60 6.73 25.70
CA PHE A 73 31.29 6.54 26.97
C PHE A 73 32.81 6.64 26.73
N PRO A 74 33.37 7.86 26.65
CA PRO A 74 34.74 8.09 26.16
C PRO A 74 35.83 7.47 27.03
N ALA A 75 35.55 7.21 28.31
CA ALA A 75 36.49 6.53 29.18
C ALA A 75 36.50 4.99 29.03
N ALA A 76 35.50 4.40 28.37
CA ALA A 76 35.39 2.96 28.20
C ALA A 76 36.09 2.42 26.95
N SER A 77 36.24 3.23 25.89
CA SER A 77 36.84 2.83 24.62
C SER A 77 37.55 3.99 23.93
N GLU A 78 38.66 3.69 23.24
CA GLU A 78 39.41 4.67 22.47
C GLU A 78 38.60 5.24 21.30
N THR A 79 37.76 4.43 20.64
CA THR A 79 36.90 4.91 19.55
C THR A 79 35.93 5.99 20.02
N GLU A 80 35.35 5.81 21.22
CA GLU A 80 34.43 6.78 21.84
C GLU A 80 35.16 8.08 22.21
N TYR A 81 36.39 7.95 22.74
CA TYR A 81 37.25 9.09 23.01
C TYR A 81 37.57 9.88 21.73
N GLN A 82 38.04 9.20 20.69
CA GLN A 82 38.38 9.82 19.41
C GLN A 82 37.16 10.44 18.72
N PHE A 83 35.97 9.84 18.86
CA PHE A 83 34.73 10.41 18.35
C PHE A 83 34.40 11.74 19.02
N MET A 84 34.39 11.80 20.36
CA MET A 84 34.20 13.05 21.11
C MET A 84 35.24 14.11 20.73
N ARG A 85 36.53 13.73 20.65
CA ARG A 85 37.60 14.65 20.22
C ARG A 85 37.38 15.17 18.81
N THR A 86 36.99 14.30 17.88
CA THR A 86 36.74 14.67 16.49
C THR A 86 35.59 15.67 16.36
N LEU A 87 34.50 15.48 17.12
CA LEU A 87 33.37 16.42 17.12
C LEU A 87 33.79 17.83 17.55
N ILE A 88 34.63 17.95 18.58
CA ILE A 88 35.14 19.24 19.08
C ILE A 88 36.17 19.84 18.10
N GLU A 89 37.19 19.05 17.74
CA GLU A 89 38.36 19.55 17.00
C GLU A 89 38.04 19.91 15.54
N LYS A 90 36.97 19.33 14.98
CA LYS A 90 36.45 19.67 13.65
C LYS A 90 35.26 20.61 13.67
N ASP A 91 34.89 21.16 14.83
CA ASP A 91 33.79 22.13 14.98
C ASP A 91 32.45 21.59 14.41
N MET A 92 32.14 20.34 14.75
CA MET A 92 30.98 19.63 14.20
C MET A 92 29.72 19.74 15.09
N ILE A 93 29.83 20.34 16.28
CA ILE A 93 28.72 20.49 17.22
C ILE A 93 28.04 21.84 16.94
N PRO A 94 26.81 21.88 16.42
CA PRO A 94 26.10 23.14 16.20
C PRO A 94 25.88 23.92 17.50
N ASP A 95 25.77 25.24 17.41
CA ASP A 95 25.61 26.15 18.56
C ASP A 95 24.39 25.81 19.46
N ASP A 96 23.34 25.25 18.87
CA ASP A 96 22.10 24.87 19.57
C ASP A 96 22.04 23.39 19.97
N VAL A 97 23.14 22.64 19.80
CA VAL A 97 23.25 21.22 20.16
C VAL A 97 24.20 21.05 21.34
N THR A 98 23.75 20.30 22.33
CA THR A 98 24.56 19.87 23.47
C THR A 98 24.88 18.39 23.35
N VAL A 99 26.16 18.05 23.47
CA VAL A 99 26.59 16.65 23.53
C VAL A 99 26.53 16.13 24.96
N GLN A 100 26.22 14.85 25.14
CA GLN A 100 26.22 14.18 26.43
C GLN A 100 27.23 13.03 26.43
N VAL A 101 27.95 12.85 27.54
CA VAL A 101 28.88 11.72 27.72
C VAL A 101 28.61 10.99 29.03
N LEU A 102 28.65 9.67 28.98
CA LEU A 102 28.44 8.82 30.15
C LEU A 102 29.75 8.63 30.92
N THR A 103 29.67 8.62 32.26
CA THR A 103 30.76 8.23 33.14
C THR A 103 30.27 7.46 34.37
N GLN A 104 31.02 6.44 34.75
CA GLN A 104 30.84 5.76 36.03
C GLN A 104 31.39 6.61 37.19
N ALA A 105 30.86 6.39 38.40
CA ALA A 105 31.36 6.97 39.65
C ALA A 105 32.72 6.40 40.10
N ARG A 106 33.76 6.51 39.26
CA ARG A 106 35.15 6.10 39.55
C ARG A 106 36.11 7.19 39.11
N GLU A 107 37.06 7.54 39.98
CA GLU A 107 37.93 8.71 39.79
C GLU A 107 38.67 8.73 38.43
N HIS A 108 39.34 7.63 38.06
CA HIS A 108 40.10 7.55 36.81
C HIS A 108 39.21 7.61 35.56
N ILE A 109 37.96 7.12 35.65
CA ILE A 109 36.99 7.15 34.55
C ILE A 109 36.45 8.57 34.37
N ILE A 110 36.12 9.26 35.47
CA ILE A 110 35.65 10.65 35.44
C ILE A 110 36.75 11.56 34.87
N LYS A 111 38.00 11.42 35.32
CA LYS A 111 39.12 12.21 34.79
C LYS A 111 39.28 12.05 33.27
N ARG A 112 39.28 10.81 32.77
CA ARG A 112 39.36 10.53 31.33
C ARG A 112 38.16 11.08 30.56
N THR A 113 36.98 11.13 31.18
CA THR A 113 35.79 11.75 30.57
C THR A 113 35.99 13.26 30.38
N PHE A 114 36.52 13.97 31.39
CA PHE A 114 36.86 15.39 31.28
C PHE A 114 37.96 15.68 30.26
N GLU A 115 38.95 14.79 30.13
CA GLU A 115 39.96 14.88 29.06
C GLU A 115 39.30 14.85 27.67
N ALA A 116 38.29 14.00 27.48
CA ALA A 116 37.57 13.87 26.21
C ALA A 116 36.77 15.13 25.87
N VAL A 117 36.06 15.72 26.84
CA VAL A 117 35.16 16.87 26.61
C VAL A 117 35.84 18.23 26.69
N LYS A 118 37.14 18.29 26.96
CA LYS A 118 37.88 19.56 27.07
C LYS A 118 37.71 20.40 25.79
N GLY A 119 37.25 21.64 25.96
CA GLY A 119 36.98 22.58 24.87
C GLY A 119 35.61 22.40 24.19
N ALA A 120 34.73 21.55 24.72
CA ALA A 120 33.36 21.44 24.22
C ALA A 120 32.59 22.76 24.45
N PRO A 121 31.82 23.25 23.45
CA PRO A 121 31.03 24.47 23.59
C PRO A 121 29.98 24.33 24.71
N HIS A 122 29.34 23.17 24.79
CA HIS A 122 28.55 22.73 25.94
C HIS A 122 28.46 21.20 25.98
N ALA A 123 28.67 20.60 27.16
CA ALA A 123 28.54 19.16 27.35
C ALA A 123 27.79 18.79 28.64
N VAL A 124 26.89 17.81 28.56
CA VAL A 124 26.29 17.15 29.72
C VAL A 124 27.21 16.01 30.16
N ILE A 125 27.65 16.02 31.41
CA ILE A 125 28.40 14.92 32.00
C ILE A 125 27.45 14.06 32.81
N HIS A 126 27.12 12.89 32.28
CA HIS A 126 26.16 11.95 32.86
C HIS A 126 26.87 10.96 33.80
N LEU A 127 26.73 11.19 35.10
CA LEU A 127 27.20 10.31 36.16
C LEU A 127 26.14 9.27 36.52
N TYR A 128 26.56 8.02 36.67
CA TYR A 128 25.67 6.99 37.20
C TYR A 128 26.38 6.01 38.14
N ASN A 129 25.57 5.39 38.99
CA ASN A 129 25.89 4.16 39.70
C ASN A 129 24.59 3.39 39.97
N SER A 130 24.66 2.06 40.02
CA SER A 130 23.48 1.28 40.37
C SER A 130 23.06 1.49 41.81
N THR A 131 21.76 1.56 42.03
CA THR A 131 21.15 1.71 43.35
C THR A 131 20.25 0.54 43.74
N SER A 132 19.95 -0.41 42.84
CA SER A 132 18.99 -1.49 43.10
C SER A 132 19.40 -2.45 44.22
N VAL A 133 18.43 -2.98 44.97
CA VAL A 133 18.66 -3.96 46.05
C VAL A 133 19.55 -5.11 45.58
N ALA A 134 19.23 -5.71 44.44
CA ALA A 134 20.00 -6.81 43.87
C ALA A 134 21.46 -6.43 43.60
N GLN A 135 21.72 -5.27 42.99
CA GLN A 135 23.10 -4.85 42.73
C GLN A 135 23.84 -4.46 44.03
N ARG A 136 23.17 -3.79 44.98
CA ARG A 136 23.78 -3.45 46.27
C ARG A 136 24.24 -4.72 47.03
N GLU A 137 23.38 -5.72 47.11
CA GLU A 137 23.64 -6.95 47.86
C GLU A 137 24.57 -7.93 47.13
N GLN A 138 24.36 -8.12 45.83
CA GLN A 138 24.98 -9.22 45.08
C GLN A 138 26.23 -8.79 44.31
N VAL A 139 26.28 -7.54 43.83
CA VAL A 139 27.37 -7.01 42.99
C VAL A 139 28.35 -6.19 43.83
N PHE A 140 27.88 -5.12 44.45
CA PHE A 140 28.75 -4.21 45.21
C PHE A 140 29.06 -4.72 46.61
N ARG A 141 28.16 -5.51 47.20
CA ARG A 141 28.19 -5.92 48.61
C ARG A 141 28.35 -4.71 49.54
N LYS A 142 27.57 -3.68 49.27
CA LYS A 142 27.57 -2.39 49.97
C LYS A 142 26.18 -2.06 50.48
N ASP A 143 26.10 -1.42 51.63
CA ASP A 143 24.83 -0.92 52.18
C ASP A 143 24.37 0.37 51.46
N LYS A 144 23.19 0.86 51.86
CA LYS A 144 22.58 2.09 51.31
C LYS A 144 23.49 3.31 51.48
N GLU A 145 24.09 3.51 52.65
CA GLU A 145 24.95 4.68 52.92
C GLU A 145 26.22 4.64 52.07
N GLN A 146 26.85 3.48 51.94
CA GLN A 146 28.05 3.29 51.13
C GLN A 146 27.78 3.50 49.63
N VAL A 147 26.61 3.11 49.13
CA VAL A 147 26.23 3.31 47.71
C VAL A 147 25.86 4.77 47.46
N LYS A 148 25.11 5.42 48.37
CA LYS A 148 24.85 6.85 48.32
C LYS A 148 26.15 7.67 48.34
N GLN A 149 27.13 7.26 49.14
CA GLN A 149 28.43 7.94 49.20
C GLN A 149 29.19 7.89 47.87
N LEU A 150 29.06 6.82 47.09
CA LEU A 150 29.66 6.76 45.74
C LEU A 150 29.09 7.83 44.80
N ALA A 151 27.78 8.07 44.86
CA ALA A 151 27.12 9.11 44.08
C ALA A 151 27.61 10.51 44.52
N ILE A 152 27.68 10.76 45.84
CA ILE A 152 28.17 12.02 46.42
C ILE A 152 29.63 12.29 46.02
N ASP A 153 30.49 11.28 46.11
CA ASP A 153 31.92 11.42 45.78
C ASP A 153 32.12 11.68 44.28
N GLY A 154 31.37 10.99 43.43
CA GLY A 154 31.34 11.26 41.99
C GLY A 154 30.85 12.69 41.67
N ALA A 155 29.78 13.13 42.32
CA ALA A 155 29.22 14.46 42.16
C ALA A 155 30.21 15.57 42.56
N LYS A 156 30.93 15.39 43.67
CA LYS A 156 32.00 16.31 44.11
C LYS A 156 33.16 16.36 43.12
N LEU A 157 33.55 15.20 42.59
CA LEU A 157 34.65 15.13 41.63
C LEU A 157 34.29 15.79 40.29
N LEU A 158 33.05 15.60 39.81
CA LEU A 158 32.53 16.33 38.64
C LEU A 158 32.63 17.85 38.83
N LEU A 159 32.12 18.36 39.95
CA LEU A 159 32.15 19.79 40.25
C LEU A 159 33.58 20.32 40.30
N LYS A 160 34.50 19.57 40.91
CA LYS A 160 35.92 19.94 40.94
C LYS A 160 36.50 20.02 39.53
N LEU A 161 36.34 18.97 38.73
CA LEU A 161 36.96 18.88 37.40
C LEU A 161 36.33 19.83 36.39
N ALA A 162 35.03 20.13 36.48
CA ALA A 162 34.39 21.14 35.65
C ALA A 162 34.95 22.54 35.88
N ASN A 163 35.34 22.88 37.12
CA ASN A 163 36.02 24.15 37.41
C ASN A 163 37.49 24.18 36.94
N GLU A 164 38.10 23.02 36.73
CA GLU A 164 39.50 22.86 36.30
C GLU A 164 39.65 22.61 34.78
N THR A 165 38.54 22.36 34.08
CA THR A 165 38.52 21.99 32.65
C THR A 165 37.89 23.11 31.84
N ASP A 166 38.51 23.45 30.70
CA ASP A 166 37.95 24.41 29.75
C ASP A 166 36.71 23.81 29.05
N GLY A 167 35.62 24.57 29.02
CA GLY A 167 34.32 24.17 28.47
C GLY A 167 33.13 24.66 29.32
N ASN A 168 31.91 24.44 28.83
CA ASN A 168 30.68 24.67 29.58
C ASN A 168 30.03 23.32 29.90
N PHE A 169 29.60 23.12 31.15
CA PHE A 169 29.16 21.81 31.63
C PHE A 169 27.84 21.87 32.41
N THR A 170 26.93 20.98 32.03
CA THR A 170 25.76 20.59 32.81
C THR A 170 25.97 19.19 33.37
N PHE A 171 25.36 18.85 34.50
CA PHE A 171 25.48 17.52 35.09
C PHE A 171 24.15 16.75 35.06
N GLU A 172 24.26 15.46 34.75
CA GLU A 172 23.17 14.49 34.86
C GLU A 172 23.53 13.41 35.87
N TYR A 173 22.57 13.00 36.71
CA TYR A 173 22.69 11.84 37.59
C TYR A 173 21.60 10.80 37.35
N SER A 174 22.01 9.53 37.26
CA SER A 174 21.12 8.37 37.19
C SER A 174 21.30 7.41 38.36
N PRO A 175 20.27 7.18 39.21
CA PRO A 175 20.19 6.01 40.07
C PRO A 175 19.87 4.78 39.21
N GLU A 176 20.90 4.17 38.65
CA GLU A 176 20.75 3.05 37.70
C GLU A 176 20.06 1.84 38.35
N SER A 177 19.26 1.13 37.55
CA SER A 177 18.35 0.08 38.03
C SER A 177 17.25 0.59 38.99
N PHE A 178 16.68 1.78 38.71
CA PHE A 178 15.68 2.44 39.56
C PHE A 178 14.49 1.54 39.94
N HIS A 179 13.92 0.79 39.00
CA HIS A 179 12.80 -0.11 39.29
C HIS A 179 13.08 -1.09 40.45
N GLY A 180 14.31 -1.60 40.55
CA GLY A 180 14.76 -2.49 41.62
C GLY A 180 15.29 -1.74 42.85
N THR A 181 15.08 -0.42 42.94
CA THR A 181 15.48 0.46 44.03
C THR A 181 14.24 0.90 44.80
N GLU A 182 14.32 0.95 46.13
CA GLU A 182 13.28 1.56 46.94
C GLU A 182 13.14 3.05 46.60
N VAL A 183 11.93 3.52 46.29
CA VAL A 183 11.72 4.84 45.66
C VAL A 183 12.16 6.00 46.56
N ASP A 184 11.90 5.89 47.86
CA ASP A 184 12.35 6.85 48.87
C ASP A 184 13.87 6.94 48.93
N TYR A 185 14.55 5.80 48.92
CA TYR A 185 16.00 5.73 48.88
C TYR A 185 16.57 6.31 47.56
N ALA A 186 15.94 6.05 46.42
CA ALA A 186 16.35 6.66 45.15
C ALA A 186 16.26 8.20 45.21
N VAL A 187 15.18 8.74 45.79
CA VAL A 187 15.02 10.19 46.02
C VAL A 187 16.08 10.72 46.99
N GLU A 188 16.40 10.01 48.08
CA GLU A 188 17.47 10.38 49.00
C GLU A 188 18.83 10.50 48.31
N VAL A 189 19.18 9.55 47.44
CA VAL A 189 20.44 9.57 46.68
C VAL A 189 20.45 10.73 45.70
N CYS A 190 19.38 10.95 44.94
CA CYS A 190 19.27 12.09 44.02
C CYS A 190 19.39 13.42 44.75
N ASN A 191 18.68 13.58 45.88
CA ASN A 191 18.74 14.78 46.70
C ASN A 191 20.13 15.02 47.28
N ALA A 192 20.86 13.97 47.67
CA ALA A 192 22.23 14.12 48.14
C ALA A 192 23.20 14.58 47.03
N VAL A 193 22.97 14.17 45.79
CA VAL A 193 23.71 14.67 44.63
C VAL A 193 23.35 16.14 44.35
N LEU A 194 22.06 16.49 44.41
CA LEU A 194 21.59 17.87 44.23
C LEU A 194 22.10 18.81 45.32
N ASP A 195 22.23 18.35 46.57
CA ASP A 195 22.81 19.14 47.67
C ASP A 195 24.30 19.47 47.41
N VAL A 196 25.00 18.66 46.61
CA VAL A 196 26.38 18.92 46.16
C VAL A 196 26.41 19.90 45.00
N TRP A 197 25.56 19.69 43.98
CA TRP A 197 25.57 20.50 42.75
C TRP A 197 24.89 21.85 42.88
N GLN A 198 23.88 21.97 43.75
CA GLN A 198 23.11 23.18 44.02
C GLN A 198 22.65 23.89 42.73
N PRO A 199 21.84 23.24 41.89
CA PRO A 199 21.47 23.77 40.59
C PRO A 199 20.68 25.07 40.69
N THR A 200 20.84 25.92 39.68
CA THR A 200 20.23 27.26 39.59
C THR A 200 19.36 27.36 38.34
N ALA A 201 18.63 28.47 38.20
CA ALA A 201 17.78 28.69 37.03
C ALA A 201 18.58 28.74 35.71
N ASP A 202 19.79 29.29 35.75
CA ASP A 202 20.69 29.45 34.60
C ASP A 202 21.57 28.20 34.35
N ASN A 203 21.72 27.34 35.35
CA ASN A 203 22.45 26.07 35.23
C ASN A 203 21.71 24.98 36.01
N LYS A 204 20.75 24.34 35.34
CA LYS A 204 19.91 23.28 35.91
C LYS A 204 20.68 21.96 35.96
N ALA A 205 20.35 21.10 36.93
CA ALA A 205 20.82 19.72 36.94
C ALA A 205 19.80 18.80 36.28
N ILE A 206 20.25 17.70 35.70
CA ILE A 206 19.37 16.65 35.18
C ILE A 206 19.36 15.49 36.18
N ILE A 207 18.17 15.05 36.57
CA ILE A 207 17.98 13.78 37.29
C ILE A 207 17.26 12.84 36.35
N ASN A 208 17.93 11.78 35.94
CA ASN A 208 17.41 10.80 34.99
C ASN A 208 16.96 9.55 35.72
N ILE A 209 15.73 9.11 35.47
CA ILE A 209 15.11 7.96 36.12
C ILE A 209 14.97 6.83 35.10
N PRO A 210 15.91 5.86 35.08
CA PRO A 210 15.93 4.82 34.06
C PRO A 210 15.07 3.61 34.43
N THR A 211 14.38 3.03 33.47
CA THR A 211 13.81 1.68 33.61
C THR A 211 14.78 0.63 33.09
N THR A 212 16.00 0.60 33.66
CA THR A 212 17.14 -0.25 33.20
C THR A 212 16.71 -1.68 32.87
N VAL A 213 15.82 -2.24 33.69
CA VAL A 213 14.96 -3.36 33.31
C VAL A 213 13.52 -2.95 33.57
N GLU A 214 12.66 -3.06 32.56
CA GLU A 214 11.22 -2.82 32.71
C GLU A 214 10.58 -4.03 33.41
N ASN A 215 10.37 -3.95 34.73
CA ASN A 215 9.82 -5.07 35.52
C ASN A 215 8.44 -4.76 36.15
N ALA A 216 7.93 -3.54 35.98
CA ALA A 216 6.62 -3.10 36.45
C ALA A 216 5.69 -2.74 35.30
N MET A 217 4.44 -2.42 35.60
CA MET A 217 3.51 -1.87 34.61
C MET A 217 3.71 -0.36 34.47
N PRO A 218 3.39 0.25 33.31
CA PRO A 218 3.58 1.69 33.09
C PRO A 218 2.94 2.60 34.16
N HIS A 219 1.73 2.28 34.63
CA HIS A 219 1.06 3.06 35.68
C HIS A 219 1.77 2.96 37.05
N THR A 220 2.47 1.85 37.32
CA THR A 220 3.32 1.74 38.51
C THR A 220 4.47 2.73 38.41
N PHE A 221 5.13 2.80 37.24
CA PHE A 221 6.21 3.75 37.02
C PHE A 221 5.73 5.21 37.10
N ALA A 222 4.56 5.52 36.55
CA ALA A 222 3.95 6.86 36.68
C ALA A 222 3.75 7.27 38.15
N CYS A 223 3.27 6.36 39.00
CA CYS A 223 3.17 6.61 40.44
C CYS A 223 4.53 6.81 41.13
N GLN A 224 5.54 6.00 40.76
CA GLN A 224 6.90 6.14 41.29
C GLN A 224 7.51 7.49 40.88
N LEU A 225 7.34 7.87 39.61
CA LEU A 225 7.88 9.10 39.06
C LEU A 225 7.19 10.34 39.64
N GLU A 226 5.87 10.33 39.80
CA GLU A 226 5.16 11.45 40.43
C GLU A 226 5.63 11.67 41.87
N TYR A 227 5.95 10.59 42.61
CA TYR A 227 6.56 10.70 43.92
C TYR A 227 7.95 11.35 43.84
N VAL A 228 8.81 10.90 42.92
CA VAL A 228 10.13 11.52 42.66
C VAL A 228 9.96 13.00 42.35
N HIS A 229 9.09 13.35 41.40
CA HIS A 229 8.79 14.72 41.01
C HIS A 229 8.43 15.62 42.21
N LYS A 230 7.63 15.12 43.15
CA LYS A 230 7.17 15.87 44.33
C LYS A 230 8.19 15.96 45.46
N HIS A 231 9.19 15.08 45.49
CA HIS A 231 10.13 14.95 46.62
C HIS A 231 11.58 15.29 46.27
N LEU A 232 11.89 15.60 45.01
CA LEU A 232 13.19 16.16 44.64
C LEU A 232 13.34 17.58 45.19
N LYS A 233 14.50 17.86 45.79
CA LYS A 233 14.94 19.21 46.17
C LYS A 233 15.24 20.03 44.92
N HIS A 234 15.15 21.36 45.03
CA HIS A 234 15.46 22.28 43.93
C HIS A 234 14.67 21.96 42.65
N ARG A 235 13.45 21.43 42.76
CA ARG A 235 12.68 20.86 41.64
C ARG A 235 12.56 21.83 40.47
N GLU A 236 12.44 23.14 40.72
CA GLU A 236 12.38 24.21 39.72
C GLU A 236 13.64 24.33 38.85
N ASN A 237 14.79 23.92 39.40
CA ASN A 237 16.11 23.91 38.76
C ASN A 237 16.57 22.49 38.40
N VAL A 238 15.66 21.52 38.41
CA VAL A 238 15.91 20.15 37.95
C VAL A 238 15.14 19.90 36.65
N VAL A 239 15.82 19.31 35.67
CA VAL A 239 15.20 18.69 34.51
C VAL A 239 15.01 17.22 34.85
N LEU A 240 13.77 16.77 35.04
CA LEU A 240 13.47 15.38 35.34
C LEU A 240 13.41 14.58 34.03
N SER A 241 14.42 13.73 33.82
CA SER A 241 14.57 12.91 32.62
C SER A 241 14.12 11.47 32.85
N LEU A 242 13.65 10.81 31.79
CA LEU A 242 13.32 9.38 31.79
C LEU A 242 14.20 8.64 30.79
N HIS A 243 14.59 7.42 31.13
CA HIS A 243 15.31 6.53 30.21
C HIS A 243 14.67 5.13 30.23
N PRO A 244 13.50 4.94 29.57
CA PRO A 244 12.81 3.68 29.64
C PRO A 244 13.38 2.63 28.68
N HIS A 245 13.66 1.41 29.17
CA HIS A 245 13.81 0.23 28.32
C HIS A 245 12.46 -0.48 28.09
N ASN A 246 12.48 -1.55 27.31
CA ASN A 246 11.28 -2.17 26.75
C ASN A 246 11.07 -3.66 27.11
N ASP A 247 11.59 -4.13 28.26
CA ASP A 247 11.61 -5.57 28.59
C ASP A 247 10.20 -6.20 28.70
N ARG A 248 9.17 -5.39 28.95
CA ARG A 248 7.76 -5.83 28.96
C ARG A 248 6.97 -5.33 27.75
N GLY A 249 7.65 -4.80 26.75
CA GLY A 249 7.06 -4.23 25.54
C GLY A 249 6.26 -2.95 25.79
N CYS A 250 6.54 -2.24 26.89
CA CYS A 250 5.74 -1.11 27.34
C CYS A 250 6.54 0.21 27.43
N GLY A 251 7.78 0.29 26.92
CA GLY A 251 8.66 1.45 27.09
C GLY A 251 8.04 2.78 26.62
N VAL A 252 7.29 2.75 25.50
CA VAL A 252 6.54 3.92 24.98
C VAL A 252 5.47 4.38 25.97
N ALA A 253 4.64 3.46 26.46
CA ALA A 253 3.59 3.79 27.42
C ALA A 253 4.18 4.26 28.77
N THR A 254 5.30 3.68 29.19
CA THR A 254 6.06 4.08 30.37
C THR A 254 6.57 5.52 30.23
N ALA A 255 7.08 5.91 29.06
CA ALA A 255 7.50 7.29 28.79
C ALA A 255 6.31 8.27 28.78
N GLU A 256 5.23 7.97 28.05
CA GLU A 256 4.07 8.88 27.95
C GLU A 256 3.42 9.13 29.32
N LEU A 257 3.18 8.07 30.11
CA LEU A 257 2.64 8.24 31.45
C LEU A 257 3.64 8.95 32.38
N GLY A 258 4.93 8.77 32.16
CA GLY A 258 5.98 9.50 32.86
C GLY A 258 5.96 11.01 32.58
N ILE A 259 5.72 11.41 31.32
CA ILE A 259 5.50 12.83 30.96
C ILE A 259 4.30 13.38 31.73
N LEU A 260 3.18 12.64 31.75
CA LEU A 260 2.00 13.05 32.52
C LEU A 260 2.28 13.17 34.02
N ALA A 261 3.17 12.34 34.56
CA ALA A 261 3.63 12.37 35.95
C ALA A 261 4.68 13.46 36.27
N GLY A 262 5.11 14.24 35.27
CA GLY A 262 5.90 15.46 35.48
C GLY A 262 7.37 15.34 35.10
N ALA A 263 7.71 14.45 34.16
CA ALA A 263 8.99 14.48 33.45
C ALA A 263 9.06 15.64 32.46
N ASP A 264 10.27 16.16 32.28
CA ASP A 264 10.60 17.28 31.39
C ASP A 264 11.38 16.82 30.14
N ARG A 265 11.96 15.62 30.19
CA ARG A 265 12.94 15.12 29.22
C ARG A 265 12.84 13.59 29.03
N ILE A 266 13.11 13.12 27.81
CA ILE A 266 13.16 11.71 27.46
C ILE A 266 14.49 11.38 26.79
N GLU A 267 15.14 10.33 27.28
CA GLU A 267 16.23 9.63 26.63
C GLU A 267 15.70 8.39 25.92
N GLY A 268 16.12 8.20 24.67
CA GLY A 268 15.71 7.06 23.87
C GLY A 268 16.48 6.98 22.56
N THR A 269 16.02 6.10 21.68
CA THR A 269 16.69 5.84 20.40
C THR A 269 15.72 5.86 19.23
N LEU A 270 16.26 6.01 18.03
CA LEU A 270 15.49 5.79 16.81
C LEU A 270 15.13 4.31 16.70
N PHE A 271 13.87 4.02 16.39
CA PHE A 271 13.33 2.67 16.21
C PHE A 271 13.49 1.74 17.43
N GLY A 272 13.72 2.31 18.62
CA GLY A 272 13.84 1.55 19.86
C GLY A 272 15.08 0.65 19.92
N ASN A 273 16.20 1.06 19.33
CA ASN A 273 17.48 0.38 19.51
C ASN A 273 17.97 0.43 20.96
N GLY A 274 18.85 -0.50 21.34
CA GLY A 274 19.51 -0.52 22.64
C GLY A 274 19.56 -1.91 23.25
N GLU A 275 19.99 -1.96 24.50
CA GLU A 275 20.21 -3.21 25.21
C GLU A 275 18.96 -4.13 25.26
N ARG A 276 19.16 -5.42 24.94
CA ARG A 276 18.15 -6.51 25.00
C ARG A 276 16.91 -6.27 24.12
N THR A 277 15.94 -5.55 24.67
CA THR A 277 14.64 -5.23 24.06
C THR A 277 14.59 -3.80 23.54
N GLY A 278 15.66 -3.03 23.78
CA GLY A 278 15.81 -1.67 23.30
C GLY A 278 15.45 -0.61 24.33
N ASN A 279 15.81 0.63 23.99
CA ASN A 279 15.26 1.83 24.61
C ASN A 279 13.85 2.12 24.10
N VAL A 280 13.21 3.11 24.70
CA VAL A 280 11.99 3.69 24.13
C VAL A 280 12.27 4.25 22.73
N ASP A 281 11.36 3.97 21.81
CA ASP A 281 11.42 4.46 20.44
C ASP A 281 10.95 5.92 20.36
N ILE A 282 11.89 6.84 20.12
CA ILE A 282 11.59 8.28 19.99
C ILE A 282 10.73 8.58 18.77
N ILE A 283 10.86 7.81 17.67
CA ILE A 283 10.02 8.00 16.49
C ILE A 283 8.56 7.72 16.87
N THR A 284 8.31 6.62 17.59
CA THR A 284 6.96 6.30 18.05
C THR A 284 6.40 7.38 18.97
N LEU A 285 7.19 7.87 19.95
CA LEU A 285 6.73 8.95 20.84
C LEU A 285 6.44 10.26 20.10
N GLY A 286 7.35 10.69 19.24
CA GLY A 286 7.18 11.93 18.47
C GLY A 286 5.98 11.85 17.52
N MET A 287 5.79 10.70 16.84
CA MET A 287 4.65 10.51 15.94
C MET A 287 3.32 10.28 16.68
N ASN A 288 3.33 9.75 17.90
CA ASN A 288 2.15 9.73 18.76
C ASN A 288 1.68 11.16 19.04
N MET A 289 2.59 12.08 19.38
CA MET A 289 2.27 13.51 19.55
C MET A 289 1.78 14.14 18.24
N TYR A 290 2.50 13.92 17.12
CA TYR A 290 2.13 14.42 15.80
C TYR A 290 0.70 14.01 15.41
N SER A 291 0.34 12.75 15.62
CA SER A 291 -1.00 12.21 15.29
C SER A 291 -2.13 12.87 16.08
N GLN A 292 -1.81 13.49 17.22
CA GLN A 292 -2.76 14.23 18.08
C GLN A 292 -2.67 15.76 17.89
N GLY A 293 -1.88 16.23 16.93
CA GLY A 293 -1.73 17.66 16.62
C GLY A 293 -0.75 18.40 17.52
N VAL A 294 0.17 17.70 18.19
CA VAL A 294 1.26 18.29 18.97
C VAL A 294 2.56 18.15 18.17
N ASP A 295 3.23 19.27 17.92
CA ASP A 295 4.51 19.29 17.21
C ASP A 295 5.61 18.64 18.10
N PRO A 296 6.24 17.53 17.65
CA PRO A 296 7.28 16.88 18.43
C PRO A 296 8.61 17.66 18.43
N GLY A 297 8.78 18.66 17.55
CA GLY A 297 10.05 19.37 17.37
C GLY A 297 11.15 18.53 16.70
N LEU A 298 10.78 17.41 16.06
CA LEU A 298 11.66 16.51 15.31
C LEU A 298 11.07 16.28 13.90
N ASP A 299 11.92 16.28 12.88
CA ASP A 299 11.52 16.10 11.49
C ASP A 299 11.59 14.62 11.06
N PHE A 300 10.41 14.03 10.87
CA PHE A 300 10.23 12.66 10.37
C PHE A 300 9.61 12.61 8.96
N SER A 301 9.64 13.72 8.23
CA SER A 301 9.01 13.86 6.91
C SER A 301 9.54 12.87 5.86
N ASN A 302 10.77 12.39 6.02
CA ASN A 302 11.37 11.37 5.16
C ASN A 302 11.77 10.11 5.95
N MET A 303 10.77 9.46 6.53
CA MET A 303 10.93 8.24 7.33
C MET A 303 11.70 7.13 6.60
N ARG A 304 11.49 6.99 5.29
CA ARG A 304 12.19 5.99 4.46
C ARG A 304 13.71 6.24 4.43
N LYS A 305 14.15 7.49 4.27
CA LYS A 305 15.59 7.85 4.30
C LYS A 305 16.18 7.63 5.69
N ILE A 306 15.48 8.02 6.75
CA ILE A 306 15.91 7.82 8.13
C ILE A 306 16.10 6.33 8.40
N ARG A 307 15.09 5.49 8.09
CA ARG A 307 15.17 4.04 8.23
C ARG A 307 16.33 3.44 7.43
N ALA A 308 16.45 3.77 6.14
CA ALA A 308 17.50 3.21 5.29
C ALA A 308 18.92 3.57 5.80
N THR A 309 19.10 4.79 6.31
CA THR A 309 20.36 5.24 6.89
C THR A 309 20.64 4.51 8.21
N TYR A 310 19.64 4.42 9.09
CA TYR A 310 19.71 3.68 10.34
C TYR A 310 20.06 2.21 10.13
N GLU A 311 19.34 1.48 9.25
CA GLU A 311 19.57 0.05 9.01
C GLU A 311 20.97 -0.20 8.42
N ARG A 312 21.46 0.68 7.55
CA ARG A 312 22.82 0.58 7.01
C ARG A 312 23.89 0.78 8.08
N LEU A 313 23.76 1.82 8.91
CA LEU A 313 24.76 2.18 9.91
C LEU A 313 24.77 1.22 11.11
N THR A 314 23.60 0.76 11.54
CA THR A 314 23.46 -0.15 12.69
C THR A 314 23.55 -1.61 12.31
N ARG A 315 23.34 -1.94 11.03
CA ARG A 315 23.16 -3.31 10.53
C ARG A 315 21.95 -4.04 11.14
N MET A 316 21.06 -3.29 11.79
CA MET A 316 19.80 -3.76 12.33
C MET A 316 18.70 -3.64 11.26
N GLN A 317 17.57 -4.32 11.47
CA GLN A 317 16.39 -4.19 10.62
C GLN A 317 15.23 -3.61 11.44
N VAL A 318 14.55 -2.62 10.87
CA VAL A 318 13.31 -2.10 11.45
C VAL A 318 12.19 -3.08 11.13
N TYR A 319 11.45 -3.49 12.16
CA TYR A 319 10.38 -4.47 12.02
C TYR A 319 9.25 -3.95 11.12
N ASP A 320 8.70 -4.83 10.28
CA ASP A 320 7.61 -4.52 9.34
C ASP A 320 6.39 -3.85 9.98
N ARG A 321 6.17 -4.05 11.28
CA ARG A 321 5.05 -3.43 12.03
C ARG A 321 5.52 -2.44 13.10
N GLN A 322 6.76 -1.97 13.04
CA GLN A 322 7.24 -0.88 13.87
C GLN A 322 6.35 0.35 13.62
N PRO A 323 5.71 0.94 14.65
CA PRO A 323 4.79 2.06 14.47
C PRO A 323 5.37 3.16 13.56
N TYR A 324 4.54 3.67 12.65
CA TYR A 324 4.82 4.73 11.67
C TYR A 324 5.90 4.42 10.60
N SER A 325 6.83 3.53 10.86
CA SER A 325 8.04 3.32 10.04
C SER A 325 8.10 1.97 9.33
N GLY A 326 7.44 0.95 9.87
CA GLY A 326 7.42 -0.39 9.31
C GLY A 326 6.75 -0.45 7.94
N ASP A 327 7.10 -1.46 7.14
CA ASP A 327 6.58 -1.60 5.78
C ASP A 327 5.06 -1.81 5.73
N LEU A 328 4.47 -2.41 6.77
CA LEU A 328 3.07 -2.83 6.80
C LEU A 328 2.14 -1.88 7.57
N VAL A 329 2.65 -0.80 8.17
CA VAL A 329 1.86 0.02 9.10
C VAL A 329 0.79 0.88 8.44
N PHE A 330 0.95 1.19 7.15
CA PHE A 330 -0.07 1.88 6.35
C PHE A 330 -0.84 0.91 5.44
N THR A 331 -0.50 -0.39 5.46
CA THR A 331 -1.09 -1.39 4.57
C THR A 331 -2.46 -1.86 5.04
N ALA A 332 -3.45 -1.83 4.15
CA ALA A 332 -4.73 -2.50 4.32
C ALA A 332 -4.82 -3.76 3.42
N PHE A 333 -4.81 -4.95 4.02
CA PHE A 333 -5.00 -6.21 3.29
C PHE A 333 -6.48 -6.57 3.06
N SER A 334 -7.36 -6.12 3.97
CA SER A 334 -8.80 -6.38 3.89
C SER A 334 -9.45 -5.49 2.83
N GLY A 335 -10.24 -6.09 1.94
CA GLY A 335 -10.99 -5.34 0.93
C GLY A 335 -12.02 -4.36 1.52
N SER A 336 -12.59 -4.64 2.69
CA SER A 336 -13.51 -3.70 3.35
C SER A 336 -12.77 -2.48 3.89
N HIS A 337 -11.54 -2.64 4.39
CA HIS A 337 -10.71 -1.54 4.84
C HIS A 337 -10.25 -0.70 3.64
N GLN A 338 -9.80 -1.34 2.55
CA GLN A 338 -9.43 -0.66 1.30
C GLN A 338 -10.59 0.20 0.76
N ASP A 339 -11.81 -0.34 0.73
CA ASP A 339 -13.01 0.41 0.30
C ASP A 339 -13.31 1.61 1.22
N ALA A 340 -13.20 1.43 2.54
CA ALA A 340 -13.41 2.51 3.50
C ALA A 340 -12.34 3.62 3.41
N ILE A 341 -11.07 3.24 3.22
CA ILE A 341 -9.97 4.20 2.99
C ILE A 341 -10.25 4.98 1.70
N ALA A 342 -10.54 4.29 0.59
CA ALA A 342 -10.83 4.94 -0.70
C ALA A 342 -12.02 5.93 -0.61
N LYS A 343 -13.09 5.56 0.10
CA LYS A 343 -14.22 6.47 0.37
C LYS A 343 -13.83 7.65 1.27
N GLY A 344 -13.00 7.41 2.28
CA GLY A 344 -12.48 8.46 3.15
C GLY A 344 -11.64 9.48 2.38
N MET A 345 -10.77 9.01 1.49
CA MET A 345 -9.96 9.86 0.61
C MET A 345 -10.86 10.69 -0.33
N ALA A 346 -11.79 10.04 -1.03
CA ALA A 346 -12.72 10.73 -1.94
C ALA A 346 -13.58 11.78 -1.22
N TRP A 347 -14.04 11.47 0.00
CA TRP A 347 -14.79 12.43 0.83
C TRP A 347 -13.95 13.65 1.18
N ARG A 348 -12.68 13.47 1.56
CA ARG A 348 -11.78 14.58 1.86
C ARG A 348 -11.55 15.47 0.65
N ASP A 349 -11.36 14.89 -0.54
CA ASP A 349 -11.18 15.65 -1.78
C ASP A 349 -12.44 16.44 -2.16
N GLU A 350 -13.62 15.83 -2.04
CA GLU A 350 -14.90 16.47 -2.34
C GLU A 350 -15.22 17.61 -1.36
N LYS A 351 -15.05 17.36 -0.06
CA LYS A 351 -15.39 18.31 1.01
C LYS A 351 -14.28 19.30 1.33
N LYS A 352 -13.08 19.11 0.77
CA LYS A 352 -11.86 19.88 1.08
C LYS A 352 -11.60 19.94 2.59
N CYS A 353 -11.57 18.77 3.22
CA CYS A 353 -11.36 18.67 4.66
C CYS A 353 -9.94 19.11 5.06
N ASP A 354 -9.85 20.08 5.98
CA ASP A 354 -8.56 20.55 6.51
C ASP A 354 -7.89 19.52 7.43
N LYS A 355 -8.68 18.70 8.15
CA LYS A 355 -8.18 17.68 9.08
C LYS A 355 -8.11 16.30 8.42
N TRP A 356 -7.16 15.48 8.87
CA TRP A 356 -7.09 14.08 8.50
C TRP A 356 -8.22 13.28 9.16
N THR A 357 -9.01 12.57 8.35
CA THR A 357 -10.21 11.83 8.82
C THR A 357 -10.41 10.50 8.09
N VAL A 358 -9.34 9.95 7.52
CA VAL A 358 -9.44 8.74 6.68
C VAL A 358 -9.53 7.52 7.59
N PRO A 359 -10.54 6.63 7.41
CA PRO A 359 -10.67 5.43 8.24
C PRO A 359 -9.42 4.56 8.18
N TYR A 360 -9.06 3.93 9.31
CA TYR A 360 -7.94 2.98 9.45
C TYR A 360 -6.52 3.52 9.28
N LEU A 361 -6.34 4.77 8.84
CA LEU A 361 -5.04 5.43 8.74
C LEU A 361 -4.96 6.53 9.81
N PRO A 362 -4.07 6.41 10.82
CA PRO A 362 -4.00 7.40 11.91
C PRO A 362 -3.47 8.77 11.44
N ILE A 363 -2.62 8.79 10.41
CA ILE A 363 -2.02 9.98 9.80
C ILE A 363 -2.07 9.86 8.28
N ASP A 364 -1.83 10.96 7.56
CA ASP A 364 -1.57 10.89 6.11
C ASP A 364 -0.19 10.24 5.88
N PRO A 365 -0.11 9.09 5.19
CA PRO A 365 1.19 8.47 4.91
C PRO A 365 2.16 9.39 4.15
N LYS A 366 1.64 10.37 3.38
CA LYS A 366 2.47 11.33 2.66
C LYS A 366 3.27 12.24 3.58
N ASP A 367 2.76 12.52 4.79
CA ASP A 367 3.44 13.38 5.76
C ASP A 367 4.78 12.79 6.23
N VAL A 368 4.95 11.47 6.10
CA VAL A 368 6.18 10.74 6.43
C VAL A 368 6.89 10.15 5.20
N GLY A 369 6.55 10.66 4.01
CA GLY A 369 7.22 10.30 2.75
C GLY A 369 6.82 8.93 2.18
N ARG A 370 5.63 8.44 2.51
CA ARG A 370 5.06 7.19 1.97
C ARG A 370 4.09 7.46 0.82
N GLU A 371 3.86 6.45 -0.01
CA GLU A 371 3.00 6.55 -1.19
C GLU A 371 1.75 5.67 -1.06
N TYR A 372 0.58 6.20 -1.38
CA TYR A 372 -0.69 5.51 -1.18
C TYR A 372 -0.81 4.23 -2.04
N ASP A 373 -0.56 4.33 -3.34
CA ASP A 373 -0.83 3.21 -4.27
C ASP A 373 0.13 2.02 -4.08
N SER A 374 1.36 2.26 -3.62
CA SER A 374 2.34 1.18 -3.37
C SER A 374 2.34 0.67 -1.92
N ASP A 375 2.07 1.54 -0.94
CA ASP A 375 2.27 1.21 0.48
C ASP A 375 0.98 0.94 1.23
N VAL A 376 -0.18 1.36 0.72
CA VAL A 376 -1.47 1.23 1.42
C VAL A 376 -2.29 0.07 0.88
N ILE A 377 -2.28 -0.16 -0.44
CA ILE A 377 -3.13 -1.16 -1.08
C ILE A 377 -2.30 -2.33 -1.58
N ARG A 378 -2.47 -3.49 -0.93
CA ARG A 378 -1.82 -4.75 -1.29
C ARG A 378 -2.85 -5.84 -1.53
N ILE A 379 -2.66 -6.66 -2.57
CA ILE A 379 -3.57 -7.77 -2.90
C ILE A 379 -2.98 -9.11 -2.45
N ASN A 380 -3.70 -9.77 -1.55
CA ASN A 380 -3.48 -11.17 -1.20
C ASN A 380 -4.81 -11.95 -1.22
N SER A 381 -4.77 -13.22 -0.79
CA SER A 381 -5.93 -14.12 -0.68
C SER A 381 -7.12 -13.54 0.11
N GLN A 382 -6.89 -12.54 0.97
CA GLN A 382 -7.89 -11.88 1.80
C GLN A 382 -8.42 -10.56 1.22
N SER A 383 -7.86 -10.10 0.10
CA SER A 383 -8.30 -8.86 -0.54
C SER A 383 -9.67 -9.03 -1.20
N GLY A 384 -10.54 -8.04 -0.99
CA GLY A 384 -11.93 -8.08 -1.46
C GLY A 384 -12.10 -7.61 -2.91
N LYS A 385 -13.31 -7.80 -3.45
CA LYS A 385 -13.68 -7.50 -4.85
C LYS A 385 -13.34 -6.07 -5.32
N GLY A 386 -13.28 -5.11 -4.40
CA GLY A 386 -12.94 -3.70 -4.70
C GLY A 386 -11.46 -3.43 -4.97
N GLY A 387 -10.54 -4.23 -4.40
CA GLY A 387 -9.09 -3.97 -4.47
C GLY A 387 -8.51 -4.09 -5.88
N VAL A 388 -8.96 -5.09 -6.65
CA VAL A 388 -8.47 -5.33 -8.03
C VAL A 388 -8.86 -4.18 -8.96
N ASN A 389 -10.12 -3.72 -8.91
CA ASN A 389 -10.57 -2.60 -9.72
C ASN A 389 -9.83 -1.30 -9.35
N TYR A 390 -9.60 -1.07 -8.05
CA TYR A 390 -8.85 0.10 -7.60
C TYR A 390 -7.44 0.13 -8.21
N ILE A 391 -6.71 -0.99 -8.14
CA ILE A 391 -5.35 -1.12 -8.67
C ILE A 391 -5.31 -0.93 -10.19
N LEU A 392 -6.18 -1.62 -10.93
CA LEU A 392 -6.24 -1.47 -12.39
C LEU A 392 -6.56 -0.02 -12.80
N MET A 393 -7.42 0.65 -12.05
CA MET A 393 -7.80 2.04 -12.33
C MET A 393 -6.67 3.03 -12.04
N HIS A 394 -6.02 2.93 -10.87
CA HIS A 394 -4.99 3.90 -10.46
C HIS A 394 -3.64 3.63 -11.12
N SER A 395 -3.22 2.36 -11.21
CA SER A 395 -1.91 2.00 -11.77
C SER A 395 -1.91 1.93 -13.29
N HIS A 396 -3.05 1.60 -13.93
CA HIS A 396 -3.11 1.35 -15.38
C HIS A 396 -4.25 2.07 -16.12
N GLY A 397 -5.05 2.92 -15.45
CA GLY A 397 -6.16 3.65 -16.10
C GLY A 397 -7.35 2.78 -16.52
N ILE A 398 -7.42 1.53 -16.07
CA ILE A 398 -8.45 0.55 -16.43
C ILE A 398 -9.55 0.56 -15.37
N ASN A 399 -10.69 1.16 -15.70
CA ASN A 399 -11.89 1.16 -14.87
C ASN A 399 -12.84 0.06 -15.35
N LEU A 400 -13.01 -1.00 -14.56
CA LEU A 400 -13.81 -2.15 -14.97
C LEU A 400 -15.32 -1.85 -14.89
N PRO A 401 -16.11 -2.28 -15.90
CA PRO A 401 -17.57 -2.29 -15.83
C PRO A 401 -18.06 -3.01 -14.58
N LYS A 402 -19.13 -2.51 -13.96
CA LYS A 402 -19.66 -3.08 -12.71
C LYS A 402 -19.97 -4.58 -12.82
N ALA A 403 -20.47 -5.01 -13.98
CA ALA A 403 -20.81 -6.41 -14.27
C ALA A 403 -19.57 -7.31 -14.43
N MET A 404 -18.40 -6.74 -14.75
CA MET A 404 -17.15 -7.47 -14.97
C MET A 404 -16.30 -7.61 -13.69
N ARG A 405 -16.45 -6.68 -12.74
CA ARG A 405 -15.63 -6.59 -11.52
C ARG A 405 -15.59 -7.88 -10.71
N GLU A 406 -16.71 -8.57 -10.60
CA GLU A 406 -16.81 -9.80 -9.81
C GLU A 406 -15.98 -10.93 -10.42
N GLU A 407 -16.13 -11.17 -11.73
CA GLU A 407 -15.41 -12.21 -12.46
C GLU A 407 -13.89 -11.98 -12.42
N VAL A 408 -13.45 -10.75 -12.72
CA VAL A 408 -12.03 -10.37 -12.67
C VAL A 408 -11.47 -10.50 -11.25
N GLY A 409 -12.26 -10.10 -10.25
CA GLY A 409 -11.87 -10.24 -8.84
C GLY A 409 -11.62 -11.70 -8.45
N TYR A 410 -12.51 -12.62 -8.84
CA TYR A 410 -12.33 -14.05 -8.58
C TYR A 410 -11.12 -14.63 -9.31
N MET A 411 -10.89 -14.23 -10.56
CA MET A 411 -9.79 -14.73 -11.37
C MET A 411 -8.42 -14.34 -10.78
N VAL A 412 -8.22 -13.07 -10.43
CA VAL A 412 -6.97 -12.59 -9.81
C VAL A 412 -6.76 -13.24 -8.44
N LYS A 413 -7.84 -13.40 -7.67
CA LYS A 413 -7.78 -14.07 -6.37
C LYS A 413 -7.37 -15.54 -6.48
N ASP A 414 -7.94 -16.30 -7.41
CA ASP A 414 -7.60 -17.72 -7.61
C ASP A 414 -6.10 -17.90 -7.92
N VAL A 415 -5.51 -16.98 -8.68
CA VAL A 415 -4.05 -16.98 -8.94
C VAL A 415 -3.25 -16.70 -7.67
N SER A 416 -3.64 -15.69 -6.87
CA SER A 416 -3.00 -15.38 -5.58
C SER A 416 -3.11 -16.55 -4.59
N ASP A 417 -4.29 -17.17 -4.50
CA ASP A 417 -4.59 -18.30 -3.62
C ASP A 417 -3.71 -19.52 -3.96
N LYS A 418 -3.59 -19.86 -5.24
CA LYS A 418 -2.74 -20.97 -5.72
C LYS A 418 -1.24 -20.67 -5.55
N ALA A 419 -0.84 -19.42 -5.75
CA ALA A 419 0.57 -19.03 -5.62
C ALA A 419 1.00 -18.84 -4.16
N HIS A 420 0.06 -18.74 -3.21
CA HIS A 420 0.30 -18.35 -1.81
C HIS A 420 1.15 -17.07 -1.69
N LYS A 421 0.94 -16.11 -2.58
CA LYS A 421 1.76 -14.89 -2.69
C LYS A 421 0.89 -13.65 -2.90
N GLU A 422 1.43 -12.54 -2.40
CA GLU A 422 0.95 -11.20 -2.76
C GLU A 422 1.21 -10.95 -4.26
N LEU A 423 0.26 -10.30 -4.93
CA LEU A 423 0.40 -9.92 -6.34
C LEU A 423 0.74 -8.43 -6.42
N THR A 424 1.81 -8.10 -7.14
CA THR A 424 2.16 -6.71 -7.46
C THR A 424 1.15 -6.12 -8.46
N PRO A 425 0.99 -4.78 -8.53
CA PRO A 425 0.13 -4.13 -9.53
C PRO A 425 0.39 -4.60 -10.97
N ASP A 426 1.66 -4.68 -11.37
CA ASP A 426 2.04 -5.17 -12.71
C ASP A 426 1.64 -6.62 -12.95
N TRP A 427 1.74 -7.47 -11.93
CA TRP A 427 1.33 -8.87 -12.06
C TRP A 427 -0.20 -9.01 -12.16
N VAL A 428 -0.95 -8.20 -11.39
CA VAL A 428 -2.41 -8.11 -11.51
C VAL A 428 -2.80 -7.68 -12.93
N TYR A 429 -2.13 -6.66 -13.48
CA TYR A 429 -2.34 -6.24 -14.87
C TYR A 429 -1.98 -7.33 -15.87
N GLN A 430 -0.88 -8.05 -15.67
CA GLN A 430 -0.49 -9.15 -16.56
C GLN A 430 -1.54 -10.25 -16.58
N ILE A 431 -2.00 -10.68 -15.41
CA ILE A 431 -3.07 -11.68 -15.25
C ILE A 431 -4.36 -11.20 -15.95
N PHE A 432 -4.73 -9.93 -15.78
CA PHE A 432 -5.87 -9.32 -16.46
C PHE A 432 -5.69 -9.28 -17.98
N SER A 433 -4.52 -8.84 -18.46
CA SER A 433 -4.20 -8.69 -19.87
C SER A 433 -4.20 -10.03 -20.59
N ASP A 434 -3.59 -11.04 -20.00
CA ASP A 434 -3.52 -12.37 -20.59
C ASP A 434 -4.92 -12.96 -20.79
N HIS A 435 -5.81 -12.77 -19.82
CA HIS A 435 -7.14 -13.31 -19.87
C HIS A 435 -8.12 -12.46 -20.68
N TYR A 436 -8.05 -11.13 -20.65
CA TYR A 436 -9.08 -10.25 -21.20
C TYR A 436 -8.63 -9.39 -22.39
N ILE A 437 -7.34 -9.32 -22.72
CA ILE A 437 -6.82 -8.51 -23.83
C ILE A 437 -6.13 -9.40 -24.89
N ASN A 438 -5.28 -10.32 -24.44
CA ASN A 438 -4.37 -11.06 -25.31
C ASN A 438 -4.97 -12.40 -25.80
N THR A 439 -6.11 -12.83 -25.28
CA THR A 439 -6.75 -14.12 -25.65
C THR A 439 -7.33 -14.05 -27.07
N LYS A 440 -6.52 -14.39 -28.07
CA LYS A 440 -6.88 -14.48 -29.51
C LYS A 440 -6.39 -15.78 -30.14
N SER A 441 -6.62 -16.90 -29.46
CA SER A 441 -6.02 -18.20 -29.79
C SER A 441 -6.60 -18.87 -31.04
N ILE A 442 -7.84 -18.53 -31.42
CA ILE A 442 -8.56 -19.21 -32.50
C ILE A 442 -8.51 -18.35 -33.77
N PHE A 443 -8.86 -17.07 -33.67
CA PHE A 443 -8.86 -16.17 -34.82
C PHE A 443 -8.55 -14.72 -34.43
N HIS A 444 -8.13 -13.96 -35.44
CA HIS A 444 -8.01 -12.50 -35.37
C HIS A 444 -8.59 -11.86 -36.63
N ILE A 445 -8.77 -10.54 -36.57
CA ILE A 445 -9.21 -9.73 -37.71
C ILE A 445 -8.06 -8.83 -38.12
N ASP A 446 -7.52 -9.07 -39.31
CA ASP A 446 -6.43 -8.28 -39.85
C ASP A 446 -6.94 -6.90 -40.27
N GLU A 447 -7.96 -6.92 -41.14
CA GLU A 447 -8.49 -5.73 -41.79
C GLU A 447 -10.01 -5.66 -41.69
N CYS A 448 -10.50 -4.43 -41.56
CA CYS A 448 -11.93 -4.17 -41.63
C CYS A 448 -12.19 -2.87 -42.38
N HIS A 449 -13.00 -2.96 -43.44
CA HIS A 449 -13.42 -1.81 -44.24
C HIS A 449 -14.91 -1.58 -44.09
N PHE A 450 -15.28 -0.35 -43.78
CA PHE A 450 -16.66 0.04 -43.58
C PHE A 450 -17.17 0.90 -44.72
N LYS A 451 -18.36 0.57 -45.23
CA LYS A 451 -19.09 1.39 -46.19
C LYS A 451 -20.47 1.71 -45.63
N GLN A 452 -20.85 2.99 -45.68
CA GLN A 452 -22.13 3.46 -45.20
C GLN A 452 -23.08 3.69 -46.38
N VAL A 453 -24.00 2.75 -46.62
CA VAL A 453 -25.08 2.84 -47.62
C VAL A 453 -26.28 2.10 -47.05
N ASP A 454 -27.33 2.81 -46.64
CA ASP A 454 -28.55 2.25 -46.00
C ASP A 454 -28.28 1.29 -44.81
N GLY A 455 -27.26 1.60 -44.01
CA GLY A 455 -26.74 0.78 -42.91
C GLY A 455 -25.20 0.83 -42.88
N ILE A 456 -24.58 0.00 -42.03
CA ILE A 456 -23.12 -0.22 -42.07
C ILE A 456 -22.86 -1.57 -42.71
N THR A 457 -22.25 -1.56 -43.89
CA THR A 457 -21.64 -2.75 -44.49
C THR A 457 -20.18 -2.84 -44.04
N ALA A 458 -19.78 -3.99 -43.53
CA ALA A 458 -18.39 -4.27 -43.17
C ALA A 458 -17.85 -5.39 -44.04
N GLU A 459 -16.67 -5.17 -44.62
CA GLU A 459 -15.82 -6.21 -45.18
C GLU A 459 -14.76 -6.55 -44.13
N VAL A 460 -14.74 -7.79 -43.66
CA VAL A 460 -13.92 -8.23 -42.53
C VAL A 460 -13.00 -9.36 -42.98
N THR A 461 -11.70 -9.16 -42.85
CA THR A 461 -10.69 -10.19 -43.14
C THR A 461 -10.40 -10.97 -41.86
N ILE A 462 -10.98 -12.17 -41.77
CA ILE A 462 -10.83 -13.07 -40.62
C ILE A 462 -9.68 -14.03 -40.91
N ASN A 463 -8.67 -14.03 -40.04
CA ASN A 463 -7.56 -14.98 -40.07
C ASN A 463 -7.80 -16.06 -39.02
N HIS A 464 -7.97 -17.30 -39.48
CA HIS A 464 -8.23 -18.47 -38.65
C HIS A 464 -7.33 -19.62 -39.13
N ALA A 465 -6.54 -20.21 -38.23
CA ALA A 465 -5.62 -21.31 -38.54
C ALA A 465 -4.61 -21.02 -39.68
N GLY A 466 -4.22 -19.74 -39.86
CA GLY A 466 -3.29 -19.31 -40.92
C GLY A 466 -3.94 -19.07 -42.28
N GLU A 467 -5.26 -19.24 -42.41
CA GLU A 467 -6.03 -18.87 -43.59
C GLU A 467 -6.79 -17.56 -43.36
N SER A 468 -6.63 -16.60 -44.26
CA SER A 468 -7.42 -15.36 -44.27
C SER A 468 -8.61 -15.50 -45.20
N LYS A 469 -9.82 -15.22 -44.70
CA LYS A 469 -11.07 -15.20 -45.46
C LYS A 469 -11.80 -13.88 -45.28
N VAL A 470 -12.26 -13.33 -46.40
CA VAL A 470 -13.01 -12.07 -46.42
C VAL A 470 -14.50 -12.37 -46.32
N ILE A 471 -15.15 -11.76 -45.33
CA ILE A 471 -16.60 -11.89 -45.09
C ILE A 471 -17.24 -10.50 -45.14
N THR A 472 -18.25 -10.36 -46.00
CA THR A 472 -19.06 -9.15 -46.07
C THR A 472 -20.36 -9.33 -45.30
N SER A 473 -20.63 -8.42 -44.38
CA SER A 473 -21.83 -8.42 -43.54
C SER A 473 -22.45 -7.02 -43.44
N ASN A 474 -23.70 -6.96 -42.96
CA ASN A 474 -24.36 -5.69 -42.66
C ASN A 474 -24.73 -5.66 -41.17
N GLY A 475 -24.74 -4.46 -40.59
CA GLY A 475 -25.17 -4.22 -39.22
C GLY A 475 -25.70 -2.80 -39.03
N ASN A 476 -26.32 -2.58 -37.87
CA ASN A 476 -26.85 -1.27 -37.49
C ASN A 476 -25.75 -0.30 -36.99
N GLY A 477 -24.54 -0.82 -36.77
CA GLY A 477 -23.34 -0.08 -36.40
C GLY A 477 -22.09 -0.84 -36.82
N ARG A 478 -20.91 -0.20 -36.70
CA ARG A 478 -19.62 -0.81 -37.10
C ARG A 478 -19.32 -2.09 -36.34
N LEU A 479 -19.47 -2.07 -35.01
CA LEU A 479 -19.24 -3.25 -34.17
C LEU A 479 -20.26 -4.38 -34.45
N ASP A 480 -21.53 -4.03 -34.67
CA ASP A 480 -22.59 -5.00 -35.01
C ASP A 480 -22.35 -5.65 -36.38
N ALA A 481 -21.89 -4.89 -37.38
CA ALA A 481 -21.53 -5.43 -38.68
C ALA A 481 -20.38 -6.45 -38.54
N VAL A 482 -19.32 -6.12 -37.79
CA VAL A 482 -18.22 -7.05 -37.50
C VAL A 482 -18.72 -8.28 -36.74
N SER A 483 -19.57 -8.12 -35.73
CA SER A 483 -20.18 -9.24 -35.00
C SER A 483 -20.96 -10.18 -35.93
N ASN A 484 -21.72 -9.63 -36.88
CA ASN A 484 -22.48 -10.42 -37.85
C ASN A 484 -21.55 -11.18 -38.82
N ALA A 485 -20.41 -10.61 -39.21
CA ALA A 485 -19.41 -11.31 -40.02
C ALA A 485 -18.83 -12.52 -39.28
N ILE A 486 -18.47 -12.34 -38.00
CA ILE A 486 -17.95 -13.42 -37.14
C ILE A 486 -18.99 -14.53 -36.97
N LYS A 487 -20.25 -14.18 -36.67
CA LYS A 487 -21.37 -15.14 -36.54
C LYS A 487 -21.57 -15.95 -37.81
N GLN A 488 -21.48 -15.29 -38.98
CA GLN A 488 -21.59 -15.95 -40.27
C GLN A 488 -20.42 -16.89 -40.54
N TYR A 489 -19.19 -16.46 -40.25
CA TYR A 489 -17.98 -17.24 -40.52
C TYR A 489 -17.93 -18.55 -39.72
N PHE A 490 -18.19 -18.46 -38.42
CA PHE A 490 -18.13 -19.60 -37.51
C PHE A 490 -19.47 -20.34 -37.35
N ASN A 491 -20.54 -19.84 -37.99
CA ASN A 491 -21.90 -20.35 -37.84
C ASN A 491 -22.34 -20.44 -36.35
N ILE A 492 -22.00 -19.41 -35.57
CA ILE A 492 -22.35 -19.28 -34.15
C ILE A 492 -23.39 -18.18 -33.94
N SER A 493 -24.07 -18.23 -32.79
CA SER A 493 -25.03 -17.20 -32.38
C SER A 493 -24.80 -16.76 -30.95
N TYR A 494 -24.61 -15.46 -30.75
CA TYR A 494 -24.46 -14.83 -29.44
C TYR A 494 -25.11 -13.44 -29.43
N GLU A 495 -25.45 -12.95 -28.24
CA GLU A 495 -25.96 -11.60 -28.03
C GLU A 495 -24.83 -10.68 -27.55
N LEU A 496 -24.73 -9.46 -28.09
CA LEU A 496 -23.85 -8.43 -27.55
C LEU A 496 -24.64 -7.67 -26.48
N SER A 497 -24.35 -7.92 -25.21
CA SER A 497 -25.18 -7.47 -24.09
C SER A 497 -24.55 -6.34 -23.28
N PHE A 498 -23.23 -6.20 -23.32
CA PHE A 498 -22.52 -5.15 -22.58
C PHE A 498 -21.51 -4.43 -23.46
N TYR A 499 -21.50 -3.11 -23.36
CA TYR A 499 -20.53 -2.23 -24.01
C TYR A 499 -20.25 -1.02 -23.12
N GLU A 500 -19.00 -0.80 -22.76
CA GLU A 500 -18.52 0.40 -22.09
C GLU A 500 -17.17 0.82 -22.70
N GLU A 501 -16.88 2.12 -22.75
CA GLU A 501 -15.61 2.65 -23.25
C GLU A 501 -15.17 3.89 -22.47
N HIS A 502 -13.86 4.09 -22.35
CA HIS A 502 -13.28 5.33 -21.84
C HIS A 502 -11.85 5.56 -22.34
N SER A 503 -11.33 6.77 -22.11
CA SER A 503 -9.94 7.14 -22.42
C SER A 503 -8.98 6.66 -21.33
N LEU A 504 -7.90 5.97 -21.70
CA LEU A 504 -6.90 5.47 -20.74
C LEU A 504 -6.05 6.62 -20.13
N THR A 505 -5.81 7.69 -20.90
CA THR A 505 -5.07 8.88 -20.46
C THR A 505 -5.76 10.16 -20.95
N LYS A 506 -5.34 11.34 -20.46
CA LYS A 506 -5.86 12.63 -20.94
C LYS A 506 -4.96 13.16 -22.07
N GLY A 507 -5.54 13.55 -23.21
CA GLY A 507 -4.83 14.22 -24.31
C GLY A 507 -5.13 13.65 -25.70
N SER A 508 -4.65 14.32 -26.75
CA SER A 508 -4.90 13.94 -28.17
C SER A 508 -4.18 12.68 -28.64
N SER A 509 -3.25 12.14 -27.84
CA SER A 509 -2.58 10.85 -28.05
C SER A 509 -3.10 9.73 -27.14
N SER A 510 -4.28 9.93 -26.53
CA SER A 510 -4.87 8.93 -25.63
C SER A 510 -5.29 7.68 -26.39
N LYS A 511 -5.03 6.51 -25.80
CA LYS A 511 -5.65 5.25 -26.22
C LYS A 511 -7.07 5.16 -25.67
N ALA A 512 -7.97 4.55 -26.42
CA ALA A 512 -9.28 4.13 -25.95
C ALA A 512 -9.19 2.72 -25.37
N VAL A 513 -9.93 2.47 -24.29
CA VAL A 513 -10.21 1.12 -23.81
C VAL A 513 -11.69 0.83 -23.96
N ALA A 514 -12.01 -0.31 -24.58
CA ALA A 514 -13.37 -0.77 -24.79
C ALA A 514 -13.59 -2.12 -24.09
N TYR A 515 -14.74 -2.29 -23.49
CA TYR A 515 -15.17 -3.51 -22.80
C TYR A 515 -16.41 -4.07 -23.51
N VAL A 516 -16.31 -5.29 -24.03
CA VAL A 516 -17.41 -5.97 -24.72
C VAL A 516 -17.76 -7.24 -23.96
N GLY A 517 -19.04 -7.38 -23.60
CA GLY A 517 -19.59 -8.59 -23.00
C GLY A 517 -20.63 -9.21 -23.93
N ILE A 518 -20.43 -10.47 -24.29
CA ILE A 518 -21.35 -11.26 -25.10
C ILE A 518 -21.98 -12.39 -24.28
N ILE A 519 -23.22 -12.74 -24.58
CA ILE A 519 -23.92 -13.89 -23.99
C ILE A 519 -24.08 -14.97 -25.05
N CYS A 520 -23.49 -16.14 -24.80
CA CYS A 520 -23.61 -17.34 -25.65
C CYS A 520 -23.99 -18.52 -24.76
N ASN A 521 -25.06 -19.24 -25.12
CA ASN A 521 -25.58 -20.39 -24.35
C ASN A 521 -25.79 -20.11 -22.85
N GLY A 522 -26.25 -18.89 -22.51
CA GLY A 522 -26.49 -18.47 -21.13
C GLY A 522 -25.23 -18.15 -20.30
N LYS A 523 -24.02 -18.25 -20.89
CA LYS A 523 -22.76 -17.82 -20.28
C LYS A 523 -22.34 -16.47 -20.85
N THR A 524 -21.80 -15.60 -19.99
CA THR A 524 -21.23 -14.31 -20.37
C THR A 524 -19.75 -14.46 -20.65
N PHE A 525 -19.27 -13.85 -21.74
CA PHE A 525 -17.86 -13.80 -22.10
C PHE A 525 -17.43 -12.35 -22.30
N TRP A 526 -16.37 -11.94 -21.62
CA TRP A 526 -15.82 -10.60 -21.69
C TRP A 526 -14.53 -10.55 -22.49
N GLY A 527 -14.37 -9.46 -23.25
CA GLY A 527 -13.12 -9.07 -23.87
C GLY A 527 -12.90 -7.57 -23.75
N VAL A 528 -11.63 -7.20 -23.75
CA VAL A 528 -11.14 -5.84 -23.58
C VAL A 528 -10.18 -5.52 -24.69
N GLY A 529 -10.38 -4.39 -25.35
CA GLY A 529 -9.53 -3.92 -26.43
C GLY A 529 -8.96 -2.56 -26.10
N ILE A 530 -7.68 -2.36 -26.39
CA ILE A 530 -6.97 -1.10 -26.17
C ILE A 530 -6.32 -0.69 -27.48
N ASP A 531 -6.74 0.45 -28.02
CA ASP A 531 -6.23 0.97 -29.29
C ASP A 531 -6.39 2.51 -29.37
N PRO A 532 -5.51 3.23 -30.09
CA PRO A 532 -5.74 4.64 -30.40
C PRO A 532 -7.07 4.91 -31.13
N ASP A 533 -7.57 3.97 -31.94
CA ASP A 533 -8.85 4.05 -32.61
C ASP A 533 -9.96 3.35 -31.79
N ILE A 534 -11.01 4.11 -31.47
CA ILE A 534 -12.15 3.64 -30.66
C ILE A 534 -12.85 2.43 -31.31
N ILE A 535 -12.98 2.42 -32.64
CA ILE A 535 -13.58 1.31 -33.38
C ILE A 535 -12.66 0.10 -33.34
N ARG A 536 -11.36 0.29 -33.52
CA ARG A 536 -10.41 -0.82 -33.42
C ARG A 536 -10.41 -1.42 -32.01
N ALA A 537 -10.37 -0.58 -30.96
CA ALA A 537 -10.48 -1.04 -29.57
C ALA A 537 -11.75 -1.88 -29.35
N SER A 538 -12.89 -1.44 -29.88
CA SER A 538 -14.16 -2.17 -29.80
C SER A 538 -14.12 -3.52 -30.52
N ILE A 539 -13.51 -3.57 -31.71
CA ILE A 539 -13.36 -4.80 -32.49
C ILE A 539 -12.45 -5.78 -31.74
N GLU A 540 -11.33 -5.31 -31.21
CA GLU A 540 -10.40 -6.13 -30.43
C GLU A 540 -11.07 -6.72 -29.18
N ALA A 541 -11.85 -5.91 -28.46
CA ALA A 541 -12.64 -6.38 -27.33
C ALA A 541 -13.61 -7.50 -27.73
N LEU A 542 -14.31 -7.34 -28.85
CA LEU A 542 -15.22 -8.36 -29.37
C LEU A 542 -14.49 -9.64 -29.81
N ILE A 543 -13.34 -9.52 -30.47
CA ILE A 543 -12.51 -10.68 -30.88
C ILE A 543 -12.14 -11.50 -29.64
N VAL A 544 -11.67 -10.85 -28.59
CA VAL A 544 -11.28 -11.54 -27.35
C VAL A 544 -12.47 -12.22 -26.69
N ALA A 545 -13.62 -11.54 -26.60
CA ALA A 545 -14.84 -12.10 -26.04
C ALA A 545 -15.28 -13.36 -26.80
N VAL A 546 -15.26 -13.30 -28.13
CA VAL A 546 -15.66 -14.42 -28.98
C VAL A 546 -14.65 -15.56 -28.92
N ASN A 547 -13.34 -15.31 -28.93
CA ASN A 547 -12.30 -16.35 -28.86
C ASN A 547 -12.39 -17.25 -27.61
N LYS A 548 -13.14 -16.84 -26.58
CA LYS A 548 -13.39 -17.63 -25.37
C LYS A 548 -14.55 -18.62 -25.48
N ILE A 549 -15.32 -18.59 -26.56
CA ILE A 549 -16.43 -19.53 -26.76
C ILE A 549 -15.85 -20.91 -27.09
N GLU A 550 -16.09 -21.90 -26.23
CA GLU A 550 -15.55 -23.27 -26.35
C GLU A 550 -15.90 -23.95 -27.69
N GLU A 551 -17.07 -23.64 -28.26
CA GLU A 551 -17.57 -24.19 -29.54
C GLU A 551 -16.68 -23.81 -30.74
N LEU A 552 -15.88 -22.74 -30.63
CA LEU A 552 -14.96 -22.32 -31.69
C LEU A 552 -13.70 -23.18 -31.75
N GLY A 553 -13.24 -23.74 -30.63
CA GLY A 553 -12.05 -24.60 -30.59
C GLY A 553 -12.26 -25.96 -31.27
N SER A 554 -13.52 -26.35 -31.46
CA SER A 554 -13.96 -27.56 -32.18
C SER A 554 -14.44 -27.26 -33.60
N ALA A 555 -14.45 -25.99 -34.01
CA ALA A 555 -15.00 -25.59 -35.30
C ALA A 555 -13.99 -25.92 -36.40
N ASP A 556 -14.19 -27.06 -37.06
CA ASP A 556 -13.53 -27.34 -38.34
C ASP A 556 -13.74 -26.12 -39.27
N ALA A 557 -12.64 -25.70 -39.91
CA ALA A 557 -12.64 -24.64 -40.92
C ALA A 557 -13.88 -24.78 -41.81
N CYS A 558 -14.58 -23.65 -41.99
CA CYS A 558 -15.91 -23.60 -42.60
C CYS A 558 -16.11 -24.65 -43.70
N THR A 559 -17.11 -25.48 -43.43
CA THR A 559 -17.61 -26.58 -44.21
C THR A 559 -17.79 -26.16 -45.67
N ASP A 560 -16.92 -26.69 -46.54
CA ASP A 560 -17.03 -26.66 -48.00
C ASP A 560 -16.96 -25.24 -48.62
N ALA A 561 -15.75 -24.76 -48.95
CA ALA A 561 -15.50 -23.45 -49.57
C ALA A 561 -16.41 -23.15 -50.78
N ARG A 562 -16.73 -24.19 -51.56
CA ARG A 562 -17.66 -24.09 -52.70
C ARG A 562 -19.09 -23.76 -52.25
N MET A 563 -19.53 -24.30 -51.12
CA MET A 563 -20.83 -23.97 -50.55
C MET A 563 -20.88 -22.52 -50.05
N ILE A 564 -19.78 -22.02 -49.46
CA ILE A 564 -19.68 -20.61 -49.04
C ILE A 564 -19.79 -19.69 -50.26
N GLU A 565 -19.06 -19.97 -51.33
CA GLU A 565 -19.14 -19.18 -52.56
C GLU A 565 -20.54 -19.22 -53.19
N ILE A 566 -21.18 -20.40 -53.25
CA ILE A 566 -22.56 -20.54 -53.70
C ILE A 566 -23.50 -19.72 -52.81
N MET A 567 -23.36 -19.81 -51.49
CA MET A 567 -24.19 -19.05 -50.54
C MET A 567 -24.00 -17.54 -50.68
N ASN A 568 -22.76 -17.07 -50.84
CA ASN A 568 -22.45 -15.66 -51.05
C ASN A 568 -23.05 -15.14 -52.36
N TYR A 569 -22.94 -15.92 -53.44
CA TYR A 569 -23.52 -15.55 -54.72
C TYR A 569 -25.06 -15.52 -54.69
N VAL A 570 -25.68 -16.50 -54.03
CA VAL A 570 -27.15 -16.51 -53.81
C VAL A 570 -27.57 -15.32 -52.95
N GLN A 571 -26.83 -14.97 -51.90
CA GLN A 571 -27.14 -13.83 -51.04
C GLN A 571 -26.94 -12.47 -51.74
N ALA A 572 -26.02 -12.38 -52.69
CA ALA A 572 -25.81 -11.16 -53.48
C ALA A 572 -26.90 -10.98 -54.55
N ASN A 573 -27.40 -12.07 -55.14
CA ASN A 573 -28.30 -12.06 -56.31
C ASN A 573 -29.72 -12.60 -56.00
N TYR A 574 -30.12 -12.63 -54.74
CA TYR A 574 -31.33 -13.32 -54.26
C TYR A 574 -32.67 -12.88 -54.88
N ILE A 575 -32.74 -11.74 -55.58
CA ILE A 575 -33.98 -11.13 -56.09
C ILE A 575 -34.56 -11.92 -57.27
N ASP A 576 -33.73 -12.36 -58.19
CA ASP A 576 -34.10 -12.98 -59.47
C ASP A 576 -33.29 -14.24 -59.82
N ILE A 577 -32.35 -14.65 -58.95
CA ILE A 577 -31.52 -15.83 -59.16
C ILE A 577 -32.30 -17.13 -59.42
N THR A 578 -31.83 -17.86 -60.42
CA THR A 578 -32.27 -19.19 -60.81
C THR A 578 -31.15 -20.22 -60.62
N LEU A 579 -31.52 -21.50 -60.73
CA LEU A 579 -30.54 -22.60 -60.68
C LEU A 579 -29.64 -22.61 -61.93
N ASP A 580 -30.09 -21.95 -63.01
CA ASP A 580 -29.36 -21.81 -64.27
C ASP A 580 -28.22 -20.82 -64.10
N ASP A 581 -28.47 -19.70 -63.42
CA ASP A 581 -27.44 -18.70 -63.11
C ASP A 581 -26.33 -19.28 -62.24
N LEU A 582 -26.67 -20.18 -61.30
CA LEU A 582 -25.67 -20.92 -60.52
C LEU A 582 -24.90 -21.94 -61.37
N ALA A 583 -25.59 -22.66 -62.26
CA ALA A 583 -24.96 -23.64 -63.13
C ALA A 583 -23.92 -23.00 -64.06
N GLU A 584 -24.25 -21.84 -64.63
CA GLU A 584 -23.36 -21.06 -65.48
C GLU A 584 -22.21 -20.45 -64.68
N LYS A 585 -22.49 -19.81 -63.53
CA LYS A 585 -21.46 -19.15 -62.71
C LYS A 585 -20.40 -20.09 -62.16
N PHE A 586 -20.82 -21.28 -61.73
CA PHE A 586 -19.95 -22.25 -61.07
C PHE A 586 -19.47 -23.37 -62.01
N PHE A 587 -19.85 -23.33 -63.30
CA PHE A 587 -19.54 -24.35 -64.31
C PHE A 587 -19.97 -25.77 -63.88
N LEU A 588 -21.17 -25.89 -63.30
CA LEU A 588 -21.71 -27.14 -62.77
C LEU A 588 -23.05 -27.49 -63.41
N SER A 589 -23.40 -28.78 -63.44
CA SER A 589 -24.71 -29.20 -63.93
C SER A 589 -25.82 -28.90 -62.90
N LYS A 590 -27.01 -28.54 -63.39
CA LYS A 590 -28.19 -28.29 -62.53
C LYS A 590 -28.53 -29.46 -61.60
N PRO A 591 -28.50 -30.74 -62.05
CA PRO A 591 -28.76 -31.88 -61.16
C PRO A 591 -27.73 -32.00 -60.05
N TYR A 592 -26.45 -31.74 -60.35
CA TYR A 592 -25.38 -31.75 -59.36
C TYR A 592 -25.57 -30.63 -58.34
N LEU A 593 -25.80 -29.39 -58.78
CA LEU A 593 -26.03 -28.25 -57.89
C LEU A 593 -27.25 -28.42 -56.98
N SER A 594 -28.37 -28.90 -57.53
CA SER A 594 -29.59 -29.13 -56.74
C SER A 594 -29.37 -30.21 -55.68
N LYS A 595 -28.70 -31.32 -56.04
CA LYS A 595 -28.33 -32.39 -55.11
C LYS A 595 -27.35 -31.88 -54.05
N TYR A 596 -26.31 -31.18 -54.48
CA TYR A 596 -25.23 -30.66 -53.63
C TYR A 596 -25.75 -29.63 -52.62
N ILE A 597 -26.58 -28.67 -53.04
CA ILE A 597 -27.22 -27.70 -52.13
C ILE A 597 -28.12 -28.44 -51.13
N LYS A 598 -28.89 -29.44 -51.56
CA LYS A 598 -29.76 -30.21 -50.68
C LYS A 598 -29.00 -31.04 -49.66
N GLU A 599 -27.90 -31.68 -50.07
CA GLU A 599 -27.03 -32.45 -49.18
C GLU A 599 -26.32 -31.57 -48.15
N LYS A 600 -25.85 -30.38 -48.56
CA LYS A 600 -25.05 -29.50 -47.71
C LYS A 600 -25.87 -28.56 -46.82
N SER A 601 -27.01 -28.08 -47.31
CA SER A 601 -27.86 -27.13 -46.57
C SER A 601 -29.10 -27.77 -45.93
N GLY A 602 -29.41 -29.02 -46.26
CA GLY A 602 -30.67 -29.67 -45.88
C GLY A 602 -31.92 -29.12 -46.59
N MET A 603 -31.76 -28.15 -47.50
CA MET A 603 -32.86 -27.43 -48.15
C MET A 603 -32.74 -27.50 -49.67
N THR A 604 -33.87 -27.44 -50.38
CA THR A 604 -33.81 -27.25 -51.83
C THR A 604 -33.35 -25.83 -52.15
N PHE A 605 -32.76 -25.60 -53.34
CA PHE A 605 -32.39 -24.25 -53.79
C PHE A 605 -33.55 -23.25 -53.68
N GLY A 606 -34.77 -23.67 -54.06
CA GLY A 606 -35.95 -22.82 -53.95
C GLY A 606 -36.29 -22.45 -52.51
N ASP A 607 -36.11 -23.37 -51.55
CA ASP A 607 -36.35 -23.09 -50.13
C ASP A 607 -35.25 -22.22 -49.52
N LEU A 608 -34.01 -22.39 -49.97
CA LEU A 608 -32.88 -21.55 -49.60
C LEU A 608 -33.11 -20.09 -50.02
N VAL A 609 -33.48 -19.86 -51.29
CA VAL A 609 -33.79 -18.51 -51.80
C VAL A 609 -34.98 -17.91 -51.06
N LYS A 610 -36.06 -18.68 -50.82
CA LYS A 610 -37.20 -18.21 -50.00
C LYS A 610 -36.75 -17.79 -48.61
N LYS A 611 -35.91 -18.57 -47.94
CA LYS A 611 -35.41 -18.26 -46.58
C LYS A 611 -34.60 -16.95 -46.58
N ILE A 612 -33.75 -16.73 -47.57
CA ILE A 612 -32.97 -15.49 -47.72
C ILE A 612 -33.89 -14.29 -47.96
N ARG A 613 -34.84 -14.40 -48.89
CA ARG A 613 -35.83 -13.34 -49.17
C ARG A 613 -36.66 -12.99 -47.94
N MET A 614 -37.11 -13.98 -47.17
CA MET A 614 -37.85 -13.77 -45.92
C MET A 614 -37.01 -13.08 -44.84
N LYS A 615 -35.72 -13.45 -44.70
CA LYS A 615 -34.80 -12.79 -43.76
C LYS A 615 -34.55 -11.32 -44.15
N LYS A 616 -34.39 -11.02 -45.45
CA LYS A 616 -34.25 -9.64 -45.97
C LYS A 616 -35.54 -8.85 -45.78
N ALA A 617 -36.70 -9.45 -46.05
CA ALA A 617 -37.99 -8.82 -45.81
C ALA A 617 -38.21 -8.48 -44.33
N LYS A 618 -37.85 -9.39 -43.42
CA LYS A 618 -37.89 -9.17 -41.97
C LYS A 618 -37.02 -7.97 -41.55
N ALA A 619 -35.82 -7.84 -42.12
CA ALA A 619 -34.94 -6.71 -41.87
C ALA A 619 -35.56 -5.39 -42.36
N LEU A 620 -36.02 -5.35 -43.62
CA LEU A 620 -36.67 -4.16 -44.21
C LEU A 620 -37.96 -3.76 -43.49
N LEU A 621 -38.73 -4.70 -42.96
CA LEU A 621 -39.92 -4.40 -42.17
C LEU A 621 -39.60 -3.68 -40.85
N LYS A 622 -38.41 -3.92 -40.27
CA LYS A 622 -37.93 -3.25 -39.04
C LYS A 622 -37.22 -1.93 -39.32
N SER A 623 -36.43 -1.85 -40.39
CA SER A 623 -35.53 -0.71 -40.64
C SER A 623 -36.07 0.31 -41.63
N SER A 624 -37.11 -0.02 -42.42
CA SER A 624 -37.63 0.86 -43.48
C SER A 624 -39.11 1.20 -43.32
N ASN A 625 -39.48 2.38 -43.83
CA ASN A 625 -40.86 2.85 -43.94
C ASN A 625 -41.57 2.41 -45.24
N MET A 626 -40.95 1.52 -46.04
CA MET A 626 -41.52 1.04 -47.30
C MET A 626 -42.85 0.31 -47.06
N THR A 627 -43.83 0.43 -47.96
CA THR A 627 -45.09 -0.35 -47.88
C THR A 627 -44.79 -1.84 -47.98
N VAL A 628 -45.67 -2.70 -47.42
CA VAL A 628 -45.51 -4.17 -47.52
C VAL A 628 -45.44 -4.62 -48.98
N GLU A 629 -46.16 -3.93 -49.87
CA GLU A 629 -46.11 -4.15 -51.31
C GLU A 629 -44.72 -3.85 -51.90
N ASN A 630 -44.14 -2.70 -51.58
CA ASN A 630 -42.79 -2.34 -52.05
C ASN A 630 -41.71 -3.28 -51.48
N ILE A 631 -41.89 -3.75 -50.24
CA ILE A 631 -40.97 -4.73 -49.63
C ILE A 631 -41.08 -6.09 -50.33
N ALA A 632 -42.29 -6.54 -50.65
CA ALA A 632 -42.49 -7.78 -51.40
C ALA A 632 -41.76 -7.70 -52.75
N MET A 633 -41.88 -6.58 -53.46
CA MET A 633 -41.22 -6.38 -54.75
C MET A 633 -39.70 -6.29 -54.61
N SER A 634 -39.18 -5.56 -53.61
CA SER A 634 -37.74 -5.38 -53.39
C SER A 634 -37.02 -6.66 -52.98
N VAL A 635 -37.72 -7.63 -52.41
CA VAL A 635 -37.16 -8.95 -52.06
C VAL A 635 -37.50 -10.04 -53.08
N GLY A 636 -38.00 -9.66 -54.27
CA GLY A 636 -38.18 -10.58 -55.40
C GLY A 636 -39.52 -11.31 -55.47
N TYR A 637 -40.59 -10.76 -54.88
CA TYR A 637 -41.96 -11.27 -55.03
C TYR A 637 -42.84 -10.29 -55.81
N GLN A 638 -43.31 -10.73 -56.97
CA GLN A 638 -44.20 -9.95 -57.85
C GLN A 638 -45.66 -9.89 -57.35
N ASN A 639 -46.03 -10.77 -56.40
CA ASN A 639 -47.38 -10.85 -55.86
C ASN A 639 -47.35 -10.74 -54.32
N VAL A 640 -47.98 -9.68 -53.81
CA VAL A 640 -48.00 -9.35 -52.38
C VAL A 640 -48.82 -10.34 -51.56
N GLU A 641 -49.90 -10.89 -52.10
CA GLU A 641 -50.70 -11.93 -51.41
C GLU A 641 -49.89 -13.22 -51.21
N HIS A 642 -49.13 -13.61 -52.23
CA HIS A 642 -48.22 -14.75 -52.16
C HIS A 642 -47.12 -14.53 -51.12
N PHE A 643 -46.51 -13.33 -51.12
CA PHE A 643 -45.53 -12.92 -50.12
C PHE A 643 -46.11 -12.94 -48.70
N ASN A 644 -47.28 -12.36 -48.48
CA ASN A 644 -47.96 -12.34 -47.18
C ASN A 644 -48.22 -13.75 -46.65
N ARG A 645 -48.67 -14.68 -47.50
CA ARG A 645 -48.90 -16.07 -47.12
C ARG A 645 -47.61 -16.79 -46.74
N LEU A 646 -46.53 -16.59 -47.50
CA LEU A 646 -45.23 -17.18 -47.18
C LEU A 646 -44.61 -16.60 -45.92
N PHE A 647 -44.71 -15.29 -45.72
CA PHE A 647 -44.21 -14.61 -44.52
C PHE A 647 -44.97 -15.08 -43.28
N LYS A 648 -46.31 -15.17 -43.36
CA LYS A 648 -47.13 -15.73 -42.28
C LYS A 648 -46.78 -17.18 -41.97
N LYS A 649 -46.48 -17.98 -42.99
CA LYS A 649 -46.02 -19.37 -42.79
C LYS A 649 -44.63 -19.45 -42.14
N ALA A 650 -43.77 -18.47 -42.38
CA ALA A 650 -42.39 -18.47 -41.87
C ALA A 650 -42.25 -17.90 -40.45
N TYR A 651 -43.15 -17.00 -40.04
CA TYR A 651 -43.03 -16.23 -38.79
C TYR A 651 -44.31 -16.22 -37.95
N ASP A 652 -45.32 -17.03 -38.30
CA ASP A 652 -46.63 -17.15 -37.64
C ASP A 652 -47.44 -15.85 -37.50
N MET A 653 -47.08 -14.81 -38.26
CA MET A 653 -47.77 -13.52 -38.28
C MET A 653 -47.62 -12.82 -39.63
N THR A 654 -48.55 -11.93 -39.95
CA THR A 654 -48.48 -11.16 -41.21
C THR A 654 -47.34 -10.11 -41.17
N PRO A 655 -46.78 -9.69 -42.31
CA PRO A 655 -45.79 -8.62 -42.37
C PRO A 655 -46.19 -7.34 -41.62
N MET A 656 -47.47 -6.98 -41.68
CA MET A 656 -48.01 -5.80 -40.99
C MET A 656 -48.05 -5.99 -39.47
N GLN A 657 -48.48 -7.17 -39.00
CA GLN A 657 -48.43 -7.50 -37.58
C GLN A 657 -46.98 -7.50 -37.06
N PHE A 658 -46.05 -8.06 -37.84
CA PHE A 658 -44.63 -8.06 -37.50
C PHE A 658 -44.04 -6.64 -37.41
N ARG A 659 -44.42 -5.73 -38.30
CA ARG A 659 -44.00 -4.32 -38.24
C ARG A 659 -44.56 -3.58 -37.03
N ASN A 660 -45.78 -3.91 -36.61
CA ASN A 660 -46.45 -3.22 -35.51
C ASN A 660 -46.05 -3.75 -34.11
N GLN A 661 -45.28 -4.84 -34.04
CA GLN A 661 -44.58 -5.25 -32.83
C GLN A 661 -43.36 -4.36 -32.63
N LYS A 662 -43.49 -3.32 -31.79
CA LYS A 662 -42.35 -2.56 -31.29
C LYS A 662 -41.54 -3.39 -30.29
#